data_AF-A0AAN6F0P0-F1
#
_entry.id   AF-A0AAN6F0P0-F1
#
_cell.length_a   1.000
_cell.length_b   1.000
_cell.length_c   1.000
_cell.angle_alpha   90.00
_cell.angle_beta   90.00
_cell.angle_gamma   90.00
#
_symmetry.space_group_name_H-M   'P 1'
#
loop_
_entity.id
_entity.type
_entity.pdbx_description
1 polymer ?
#
loop_
_entity_poly.entity_id
_entity_poly.type
_entity_poly.pdbx_seq_one_letter_code
_entity_poly.pdbx_strand_id
1 'polypeptide(L)'
;MATATVTELLTKTVSATAASSTGTIRATPQGGIFEHVNPTHYDTKNPIILFIIQASIVIILTRIIHFPLAYLRQPRVIAEVITGIILGPSIMGRIPGFTKHIFPTASMPAFSLAANIGLVLFLFLVGLEVDLRFLLRNWRVALSVGAAGMALPFGLGAAIAYGLYHEFREEADMAPISFGIYVLFIGVAMAITAFPVLCRILTSLKLLGTPVGVIVLSAGVGNDVTGWILLALCVALVNSGAGLTALWILLVAFGYTLFLVFAVRPCFIYIIRKSGSLANGPTQSVVALTVLLVLASAFFTGIIGIHPIFGAFMIGLMAPHEGGFAVKLTEKIEDLVSVLFLPLYFALSGLSTNLGLLDTGITWAYVVGVCAVAFFGKIAGGTIASRLNGLVWRESLTIGCLMSCKGLVELIVLNIGLQAKILTTRTFTIFVVMALITTFATTPLTTWLYPPWYQQKLELWKQGKIDWDGNPLPHSGEADENSDADMLVEANVAKRVLVYLRLDGLPSLFTMVSLFAHKPEEVTSLSQPAAAANEAQSREREVMANRQALSSVLTLRRPLQVHAMRLMELTERGSSVMRVAEIEDFASRDPVINAFGSFGRSKDIAVAGQIAVVPEHSFSSTLLTRAQDLRSDLVVIPWSETGSMSEYASIFDDKLEDPLANREFGSMVAEVFKRGRRTCHVAVFIDHSILGGPGAARAESPLQERQSPLQLSRTMTGKSTVEHINSTVQFKLPDSGRYRLIVVYQGSNDDLFAVRLGLQFAKNDLVDLQILDARTALDNDDYDEMIDDESPKDAEAGLHGARRHTDQEFQLLRTRIPDAVQPRVSFTDLEPAGHQSVFGLSVRAVLEAIAQPSAAETIVMVGRRTYSHALDRIPSSSGAGKAAAVGGGSRDDEFRGVLGPLATTLVKAMHERQSNAGLLVVQARRDPGANVAGQPAAA
;
A
#
# COMPACT_ATOMS: atom_id res chain seq x y z
N MET A 1 71.09 36.83 -29.99
CA MET A 1 71.27 35.40 -29.63
C MET A 1 69.88 34.76 -29.60
N ALA A 2 69.21 34.30 -30.66
CA ALA A 2 69.58 33.71 -31.95
C ALA A 2 70.30 32.35 -31.82
N THR A 3 69.60 31.31 -31.33
CA THR A 3 69.92 29.86 -31.53
C THR A 3 68.88 28.89 -30.93
N ALA A 4 67.59 29.26 -30.80
CA ALA A 4 66.55 28.32 -30.33
C ALA A 4 65.29 28.22 -31.23
N THR A 5 65.18 29.07 -32.26
CA THR A 5 63.96 29.18 -33.08
C THR A 5 64.01 28.41 -34.41
N VAL A 6 65.12 27.72 -34.73
CA VAL A 6 65.31 27.09 -36.06
C VAL A 6 65.02 25.59 -36.07
N THR A 7 65.17 24.88 -34.95
CA THR A 7 64.92 23.43 -34.86
C THR A 7 63.44 23.06 -34.69
N GLU A 8 62.62 23.93 -34.10
CA GLU A 8 61.17 23.70 -33.97
C GLU A 8 60.38 23.96 -35.27
N LEU A 9 60.91 24.80 -36.16
CA LEU A 9 60.24 25.09 -37.44
C LEU A 9 60.46 23.96 -38.45
N LEU A 10 61.63 23.32 -38.45
CA LEU A 10 61.96 22.23 -39.39
C LEU A 10 61.25 20.90 -39.07
N THR A 11 60.88 20.65 -37.81
CA THR A 11 60.07 19.47 -37.45
C THR A 11 58.58 19.65 -37.76
N LYS A 12 58.09 20.90 -37.86
CA LYS A 12 56.69 21.17 -38.26
C LYS A 12 56.44 21.10 -39.76
N THR A 13 57.46 21.29 -40.61
CA THR A 13 57.26 21.30 -42.07
C THR A 13 57.43 19.92 -42.74
N VAL A 14 58.10 18.96 -42.11
CA VAL A 14 58.33 17.63 -42.73
C VAL A 14 57.14 16.67 -42.56
N SER A 15 56.26 16.88 -41.58
CA SER A 15 55.02 16.10 -41.48
C SER A 15 53.88 16.62 -42.37
N ALA A 16 54.09 17.74 -43.08
CA ALA A 16 53.10 18.35 -43.96
C ALA A 16 53.22 17.91 -45.44
N THR A 17 54.12 16.98 -45.77
CA THR A 17 54.33 16.58 -47.19
C THR A 17 54.53 15.07 -47.37
N ALA A 18 53.60 14.29 -46.83
CA ALA A 18 53.32 12.94 -47.30
C ALA A 18 51.81 12.68 -47.36
N ALA A 19 51.05 13.65 -47.88
CA ALA A 19 49.71 13.40 -48.39
C ALA A 19 49.86 12.73 -49.77
N SER A 20 50.10 11.41 -49.78
CA SER A 20 49.79 10.62 -50.97
C SER A 20 48.28 10.44 -51.03
N SER A 21 47.70 10.95 -52.11
CA SER A 21 46.32 10.82 -52.52
C SER A 21 45.86 9.35 -52.61
N THR A 22 45.14 8.89 -51.60
CA THR A 22 44.04 7.92 -51.76
C THR A 22 42.87 8.47 -50.96
N GLY A 23 41.96 9.14 -51.67
CA GLY A 23 40.75 9.69 -51.08
C GLY A 23 39.88 8.59 -50.51
N THR A 24 39.88 8.47 -49.19
CA THR A 24 38.64 8.20 -48.48
C THR A 24 38.29 9.48 -47.75
N ILE A 25 37.22 10.14 -48.19
CA ILE A 25 36.56 11.19 -47.42
C ILE A 25 36.01 10.48 -46.17
N ARG A 26 36.85 10.24 -45.17
CA ARG A 26 36.41 9.76 -43.87
C ARG A 26 35.86 10.97 -43.13
N ALA A 27 34.61 10.86 -42.67
CA ALA A 27 34.04 11.80 -41.73
C ALA A 27 35.02 12.00 -40.56
N THR A 28 35.02 13.19 -39.94
CA THR A 28 35.80 13.47 -38.74
C THR A 28 35.72 12.28 -37.79
N PRO A 29 36.85 11.72 -37.32
CA PRO A 29 36.84 10.51 -36.50
C PRO A 29 35.88 10.71 -35.31
N GLN A 30 34.77 9.98 -35.35
CA GLN A 30 33.83 9.84 -34.23
C GLN A 30 34.20 8.62 -33.37
N GLY A 31 35.36 8.01 -33.62
CA GLY A 31 35.71 6.75 -33.01
C GLY A 31 35.84 6.88 -31.52
N GLY A 32 35.16 5.96 -30.84
CA GLY A 32 35.30 5.76 -29.41
C GLY A 32 36.67 5.21 -29.03
N ILE A 33 36.72 4.44 -27.96
CA ILE A 33 37.95 3.94 -27.31
C ILE A 33 38.93 3.28 -28.30
N PHE A 34 38.45 2.64 -29.37
CA PHE A 34 39.27 1.97 -30.40
C PHE A 34 40.07 2.92 -31.31
N GLU A 35 39.74 4.21 -31.36
CA GLU A 35 40.53 5.25 -32.05
C GLU A 35 41.42 6.05 -31.08
N HIS A 36 41.64 5.53 -29.85
CA HIS A 36 42.44 6.16 -28.79
C HIS A 36 41.86 7.47 -28.23
N VAL A 37 40.57 7.73 -28.43
CA VAL A 37 39.86 8.87 -27.85
C VAL A 37 39.46 8.53 -26.41
N ASN A 38 39.84 9.38 -25.45
CA ASN A 38 39.48 9.19 -24.05
C ASN A 38 37.99 9.53 -23.83
N PRO A 39 37.15 8.58 -23.37
CA PRO A 39 35.70 8.81 -23.18
C PRO A 39 35.38 9.83 -22.08
N THR A 40 36.32 10.13 -21.18
CA THR A 40 36.14 11.18 -20.16
C THR A 40 36.49 12.57 -20.65
N HIS A 41 37.04 12.70 -21.87
CA HIS A 41 37.33 14.02 -22.44
C HIS A 41 36.02 14.70 -22.87
N TYR A 42 35.76 15.90 -22.37
CA TYR A 42 34.56 16.64 -22.73
C TYR A 42 34.67 17.20 -24.15
N ASP A 43 33.78 16.74 -25.04
CA ASP A 43 33.56 17.33 -26.37
C ASP A 43 32.31 18.22 -26.32
N THR A 44 32.46 19.50 -26.65
CA THR A 44 31.34 20.46 -26.70
C THR A 44 30.32 20.12 -27.77
N LYS A 45 30.72 19.40 -28.84
CA LYS A 45 29.80 18.97 -29.91
C LYS A 45 29.00 17.75 -29.51
N ASN A 46 29.56 16.87 -28.67
CA ASN A 46 28.96 15.62 -28.24
C ASN A 46 29.05 15.43 -26.71
N PRO A 47 28.34 16.23 -25.90
CA PRO A 47 28.43 16.19 -24.44
C PRO A 47 27.84 14.91 -23.82
N ILE A 48 27.16 14.07 -24.62
CA ILE A 48 26.36 12.95 -24.16
C ILE A 48 27.19 11.85 -23.46
N ILE A 49 28.40 11.56 -23.93
CA ILE A 49 29.23 10.47 -23.38
C ILE A 49 29.61 10.79 -21.92
N LEU A 50 30.12 11.99 -21.68
CA LEU A 50 30.49 12.42 -20.33
C LEU A 50 29.25 12.56 -19.43
N PHE A 51 28.13 13.06 -19.96
CA PHE A 51 26.88 13.15 -19.20
C PHE A 51 26.39 11.76 -18.74
N ILE A 52 26.45 10.74 -19.61
CA ILE A 52 26.08 9.37 -19.23
C ILE A 52 27.00 8.85 -18.13
N ILE A 53 28.31 9.12 -18.21
CA ILE A 53 29.27 8.74 -17.15
C ILE A 53 28.91 9.42 -15.83
N GLN A 54 28.69 10.75 -15.84
CA GLN A 54 28.29 11.52 -14.66
C GLN A 54 27.00 10.98 -14.04
N ALA A 55 25.97 10.79 -14.86
CA ALA A 55 24.68 10.28 -14.41
C ALA A 55 24.78 8.86 -13.83
N SER A 56 25.55 7.99 -14.48
CA SER A 56 25.77 6.62 -14.01
C SER A 56 26.46 6.60 -12.64
N ILE A 57 27.51 7.41 -12.47
CA ILE A 57 28.21 7.53 -11.18
C ILE A 57 27.27 8.04 -10.09
N VAL A 58 26.49 9.08 -10.37
CA VAL A 58 25.53 9.64 -9.41
C VAL A 58 24.49 8.59 -8.99
N ILE A 59 23.89 7.88 -9.94
CA ILE A 59 22.84 6.89 -9.66
C ILE A 59 23.40 5.69 -8.88
N ILE A 60 24.54 5.14 -9.31
CA ILE A 60 25.16 3.98 -8.66
C ILE A 60 25.54 4.33 -7.23
N LEU A 61 26.24 5.46 -7.03
CA LEU A 61 26.70 5.87 -5.70
C LEU A 61 25.52 6.19 -4.77
N THR A 62 24.46 6.82 -5.29
CA THR A 62 23.22 7.06 -4.54
C THR A 62 22.62 5.75 -4.04
N ARG A 63 22.51 4.71 -4.89
CA ARG A 63 21.94 3.42 -4.49
C ARG A 63 22.80 2.72 -3.44
N ILE A 64 24.12 2.75 -3.59
CA ILE A 64 25.06 2.16 -2.62
C ILE A 64 24.92 2.82 -1.25
N ILE A 65 24.81 4.16 -1.20
CA ILE A 65 24.64 4.89 0.06
C ILE A 65 23.25 4.68 0.63
N HIS A 66 22.22 4.55 -0.21
CA HIS A 66 20.86 4.33 0.27
C HIS A 66 20.69 2.97 0.95
N PHE A 67 21.38 1.91 0.50
CA PHE A 67 21.25 0.56 1.07
C PHE A 67 21.41 0.50 2.60
N PRO A 68 22.49 1.02 3.23
CA PRO A 68 22.61 1.08 4.68
C PRO A 68 21.65 2.10 5.32
N LEU A 69 21.36 3.22 4.65
CA LEU A 69 20.45 4.25 5.18
C LEU A 69 18.99 3.77 5.26
N ALA A 70 18.58 2.89 4.35
CA ALA A 70 17.26 2.26 4.35
C ALA A 70 17.04 1.43 5.63
N TYR A 71 18.08 0.77 6.15
CA TYR A 71 18.00 0.06 7.43
C TYR A 71 17.71 1.00 8.61
N LEU A 72 18.17 2.25 8.53
CA LEU A 72 17.88 3.32 9.49
C LEU A 72 16.54 4.04 9.23
N ARG A 73 15.72 3.54 8.28
CA ARG A 73 14.45 4.15 7.84
C ARG A 73 14.60 5.59 7.36
N GLN A 74 15.75 5.91 6.77
CA GLN A 74 16.00 7.25 6.24
C GLN A 74 15.45 7.39 4.82
N PRO A 75 14.76 8.50 4.50
CA PRO A 75 14.29 8.76 3.14
C PRO A 75 15.45 8.77 2.13
N ARG A 76 15.21 8.22 0.94
CA ARG A 76 16.19 8.14 -0.16
C ARG A 76 16.85 9.48 -0.51
N VAL A 77 16.11 10.57 -0.37
CA VAL A 77 16.58 11.95 -0.58
C VAL A 77 17.87 12.27 0.17
N ILE A 78 18.01 11.76 1.41
CA ILE A 78 19.19 11.99 2.22
C ILE A 78 20.42 11.36 1.57
N ALA A 79 20.28 10.16 1.01
CA ALA A 79 21.35 9.48 0.29
C ALA A 79 21.76 10.26 -0.98
N GLU A 80 20.81 10.84 -1.70
CA GLU A 80 21.06 11.63 -2.92
C GLU A 80 21.87 12.90 -2.64
N VAL A 81 21.55 13.61 -1.54
CA VAL A 81 22.27 14.82 -1.12
C VAL A 81 23.66 14.47 -0.62
N ILE A 82 23.78 13.43 0.22
CA ILE A 82 25.08 12.93 0.71
C ILE A 82 25.96 12.49 -0.47
N THR A 83 25.37 11.85 -1.49
CA THR A 83 26.08 11.49 -2.72
C THR A 83 26.68 12.70 -3.41
N GLY A 84 25.89 13.78 -3.58
CA GLY A 84 26.38 15.03 -4.14
C GLY A 84 27.52 15.64 -3.31
N ILE A 85 27.42 15.63 -1.97
CA ILE A 85 28.47 16.14 -1.07
C ILE A 85 29.76 15.31 -1.21
N ILE A 86 29.64 13.99 -1.33
CA ILE A 86 30.78 13.07 -1.54
C ILE A 86 31.45 13.34 -2.89
N LEU A 87 30.68 13.47 -3.97
CA LEU A 87 31.19 13.77 -5.31
C LEU A 87 31.73 15.20 -5.43
N GLY A 88 31.28 16.10 -4.55
CA GLY A 88 31.64 17.50 -4.49
C GLY A 88 33.05 17.79 -3.96
N PRO A 89 33.38 19.10 -3.81
CA PRO A 89 34.68 19.56 -3.33
C PRO A 89 34.99 19.12 -1.89
N SER A 90 33.96 18.68 -1.14
CA SER A 90 34.09 18.25 0.25
C SER A 90 34.86 16.94 0.42
N ILE A 91 34.79 15.99 -0.52
CA ILE A 91 35.46 14.68 -0.41
C ILE A 91 36.22 14.33 -1.70
N MET A 92 35.53 13.86 -2.74
CA MET A 92 36.20 13.39 -3.96
C MET A 92 36.84 14.52 -4.76
N GLY A 93 36.31 15.74 -4.70
CA GLY A 93 36.93 16.90 -5.33
C GLY A 93 38.28 17.32 -4.72
N ARG A 94 38.68 16.75 -3.57
CA ARG A 94 40.03 16.91 -3.01
C ARG A 94 41.07 16.02 -3.70
N ILE A 95 40.63 14.99 -4.42
CA ILE A 95 41.51 14.09 -5.16
C ILE A 95 42.02 14.84 -6.41
N PRO A 96 43.35 14.95 -6.61
CA PRO A 96 43.90 15.68 -7.74
C PRO A 96 43.43 15.07 -9.07
N GLY A 97 42.83 15.90 -9.93
CA GLY A 97 42.34 15.50 -11.25
C GLY A 97 40.89 14.99 -11.30
N PHE A 98 40.29 14.57 -10.19
CA PHE A 98 38.92 14.01 -10.18
C PHE A 98 37.88 14.97 -10.75
N THR A 99 37.79 16.19 -10.19
CA THR A 99 36.84 17.21 -10.65
C THR A 99 37.12 17.63 -12.09
N LYS A 100 38.38 17.68 -12.52
CA LYS A 100 38.74 18.07 -13.89
C LYS A 100 38.33 17.03 -14.93
N HIS A 101 38.36 15.74 -14.58
CA HIS A 101 38.03 14.65 -15.49
C HIS A 101 36.55 14.28 -15.48
N ILE A 102 35.89 14.26 -14.32
CA ILE A 102 34.50 13.81 -14.21
C ILE A 102 33.51 14.97 -14.25
N PHE A 103 33.85 16.11 -13.64
CA PHE A 103 32.97 17.27 -13.49
C PHE A 103 33.63 18.57 -14.02
N PRO A 104 34.13 18.59 -15.28
CA PRO A 104 34.74 19.80 -15.84
C PRO A 104 33.71 20.92 -15.92
N THR A 105 34.15 22.16 -15.67
CA THR A 105 33.30 23.36 -15.69
C THR A 105 32.53 23.53 -17.00
N ALA A 106 33.12 23.10 -18.12
CA ALA A 106 32.49 23.13 -19.44
C ALA A 106 31.28 22.17 -19.57
N SER A 107 31.19 21.11 -18.77
CA SER A 107 30.08 20.14 -18.76
C SER A 107 28.92 20.54 -17.86
N MET A 108 29.15 21.45 -16.91
CA MET A 108 28.16 21.87 -15.92
C MET A 108 26.86 22.44 -16.50
N PRO A 109 26.87 23.23 -17.59
CA PRO A 109 25.62 23.73 -18.18
C PRO A 109 24.70 22.61 -18.68
N ALA A 110 25.26 21.58 -19.32
CA ALA A 110 24.47 20.44 -19.81
C ALA A 110 23.92 19.61 -18.65
N PHE A 111 24.73 19.37 -17.62
CA PHE A 111 24.31 18.68 -16.40
C PHE A 111 23.21 19.45 -15.67
N SER A 112 23.38 20.76 -15.50
CA SER A 112 22.41 21.64 -14.86
C SER A 112 21.10 21.73 -15.64
N LEU A 113 21.13 21.73 -16.98
CA LEU A 113 19.93 21.71 -17.81
C LEU A 113 19.12 20.44 -17.55
N ALA A 114 19.77 19.26 -17.58
CA ALA A 114 19.10 17.98 -17.31
C ALA A 114 18.53 17.93 -15.88
N ALA A 115 19.30 18.39 -14.88
CA ALA A 115 18.86 18.49 -13.50
C ALA A 115 17.64 19.42 -13.33
N ASN A 116 17.62 20.58 -14.00
CA ASN A 116 16.53 21.55 -13.92
C ASN A 116 15.26 21.08 -14.68
N ILE A 117 15.40 20.36 -15.79
CA ILE A 117 14.24 19.69 -16.44
C ILE A 117 13.66 18.65 -15.47
N GLY A 118 14.54 17.88 -14.83
CA GLY A 118 14.18 16.96 -13.77
C GLY A 118 13.40 17.62 -12.64
N LEU A 119 13.89 18.78 -12.19
CA LEU A 119 13.26 19.58 -11.16
C LEU A 119 11.88 20.09 -11.59
N VAL A 120 11.72 20.58 -12.82
CA VAL A 120 10.43 21.00 -13.40
C VAL A 120 9.41 19.84 -13.35
N LEU A 121 9.80 18.65 -13.81
CA LEU A 121 8.93 17.47 -13.75
C LEU A 121 8.64 17.05 -12.30
N PHE A 122 9.62 17.13 -11.41
CA PHE A 122 9.43 16.84 -10.00
C PHE A 122 8.43 17.81 -9.35
N LEU A 123 8.53 19.12 -9.58
CA LEU A 123 7.56 20.08 -9.04
C LEU A 123 6.17 19.92 -9.62
N PHE A 124 6.07 19.46 -10.87
CA PHE A 124 4.79 19.03 -11.41
C PHE A 124 4.21 17.84 -10.63
N LEU A 125 5.00 16.80 -10.34
CA LEU A 125 4.56 15.68 -9.50
C LEU A 125 4.16 16.14 -8.09
N VAL A 126 4.94 17.01 -7.46
CA VAL A 126 4.58 17.59 -6.14
C VAL A 126 3.24 18.34 -6.23
N GLY A 127 3.01 19.10 -7.31
CA GLY A 127 1.72 19.75 -7.54
C GLY A 127 0.57 18.75 -7.72
N LEU A 128 0.82 17.59 -8.35
CA LEU A 128 -0.14 16.49 -8.47
C LEU A 128 -0.41 15.80 -7.14
N GLU A 129 0.55 15.77 -6.20
CA GLU A 129 0.37 15.14 -4.88
C GLU A 129 -0.47 16.01 -3.92
N VAL A 130 -0.63 17.30 -4.22
CA VAL A 130 -1.35 18.25 -3.37
C VAL A 130 -2.85 18.21 -3.62
N ASP A 131 -3.59 17.52 -2.74
CA ASP A 131 -5.05 17.58 -2.73
C ASP A 131 -5.57 18.78 -1.92
N LEU A 132 -5.99 19.81 -2.65
CA LEU A 132 -6.61 21.02 -2.08
C LEU A 132 -7.93 20.71 -1.35
N ARG A 133 -8.65 19.64 -1.72
CA ARG A 133 -9.93 19.28 -1.09
C ARG A 133 -9.71 18.75 0.32
N PHE A 134 -8.72 17.88 0.49
CA PHE A 134 -8.26 17.41 1.80
C PHE A 134 -7.84 18.58 2.72
N LEU A 135 -7.07 19.53 2.18
CA LEU A 135 -6.69 20.75 2.92
C LEU A 135 -7.93 21.56 3.37
N LEU A 136 -8.89 21.77 2.47
CA LEU A 136 -10.11 22.53 2.74
C LEU A 136 -11.03 21.85 3.77
N ARG A 137 -11.08 20.52 3.82
CA ARG A 137 -11.91 19.80 4.80
C ARG A 137 -11.37 19.93 6.23
N ASN A 138 -10.03 19.96 6.38
CA ASN A 138 -9.36 19.98 7.68
C ASN A 138 -8.74 21.36 8.01
N TRP A 139 -9.17 22.41 7.31
CA TRP A 139 -8.47 23.70 7.25
C TRP A 139 -8.28 24.40 8.60
N ARG A 140 -9.20 24.28 9.57
CA ARG A 140 -9.09 25.00 10.86
C ARG A 140 -7.88 24.54 11.70
N VAL A 141 -7.74 23.23 11.84
CA VAL A 141 -6.62 22.64 12.60
C VAL A 141 -5.34 22.71 11.78
N ALA A 142 -5.42 22.45 10.47
CA ALA A 142 -4.28 22.53 9.56
C ALA A 142 -3.68 23.94 9.47
N LEU A 143 -4.52 24.97 9.37
CA LEU A 143 -4.08 26.37 9.25
C LEU A 143 -3.47 26.88 10.56
N SER A 144 -4.04 26.53 11.71
CA SER A 144 -3.46 26.95 13.01
C SER A 144 -2.09 26.32 13.24
N VAL A 145 -1.94 25.02 12.96
CA VAL A 145 -0.66 24.32 13.08
C VAL A 145 0.34 24.78 12.02
N GLY A 146 -0.10 24.94 10.76
CA GLY A 146 0.74 25.42 9.66
C GLY A 146 1.23 26.84 9.88
N ALA A 147 0.34 27.79 10.16
CA ALA A 147 0.69 29.19 10.37
C ALA A 147 1.60 29.39 11.58
N ALA A 148 1.31 28.77 12.72
CA ALA A 148 2.19 28.84 13.89
C ALA A 148 3.54 28.14 13.63
N GLY A 149 3.51 27.02 12.90
CA GLY A 149 4.68 26.25 12.48
C GLY A 149 5.54 26.95 11.40
N MET A 150 5.03 28.00 10.76
CA MET A 150 5.81 28.88 9.87
C MET A 150 6.24 30.17 10.56
N ALA A 151 5.34 30.85 11.28
CA ALA A 151 5.57 32.17 11.85
C ALA A 151 6.69 32.17 12.89
N LEU A 152 6.73 31.18 13.78
CA LEU A 152 7.75 31.12 14.83
C LEU A 152 9.15 30.85 14.25
N PRO A 153 9.38 29.81 13.41
CA PRO A 153 10.66 29.63 12.74
C PRO A 153 11.05 30.78 11.81
N PHE A 154 10.08 31.44 11.16
CA PHE A 154 10.34 32.64 10.36
C PHE A 154 10.91 33.77 11.21
N GLY A 155 10.27 34.07 12.35
CA GLY A 155 10.73 35.12 13.28
C GLY A 155 12.11 34.82 13.86
N LEU A 156 12.36 33.58 14.27
CA LEU A 156 13.69 33.19 14.76
C LEU A 156 14.74 33.16 13.64
N GLY A 157 14.35 32.77 12.42
CA GLY A 157 15.19 32.86 11.23
C GLY A 157 15.58 34.30 10.92
N ALA A 158 14.65 35.24 11.03
CA ALA A 158 14.91 36.67 10.89
C ALA A 158 15.90 37.18 11.95
N ALA A 159 15.80 36.69 13.18
CA ALA A 159 16.76 37.02 14.24
C ALA A 159 18.18 36.52 13.94
N ILE A 160 18.33 35.28 13.45
CA ILE A 160 19.64 34.75 13.04
C ILE A 160 20.18 35.44 11.78
N ALA A 161 19.29 35.82 10.86
CA ALA A 161 19.67 36.50 9.63
C ALA A 161 20.44 37.80 9.90
N TYR A 162 20.15 38.49 11.02
CA TYR A 162 20.94 39.63 11.46
C TYR A 162 22.42 39.27 11.66
N GLY A 163 22.72 38.21 12.41
CA GLY A 163 24.10 37.76 12.66
C GLY A 163 24.78 37.26 11.38
N LEU A 164 24.09 36.41 10.61
CA LEU A 164 24.62 35.88 9.34
C LEU A 164 24.95 36.99 8.33
N TYR A 165 24.09 38.02 8.24
CA TYR A 165 24.30 39.13 7.33
C TYR A 165 25.48 40.02 7.73
N HIS A 166 25.73 40.25 9.03
CA HIS A 166 26.87 41.09 9.43
C HIS A 166 28.20 40.34 9.35
N GLU A 167 28.21 39.03 9.57
CA GLU A 167 29.43 38.22 9.55
C GLU A 167 29.88 37.84 8.12
N PHE A 168 28.93 37.49 7.23
CA PHE A 168 29.25 36.86 5.94
C PHE A 168 28.96 37.72 4.71
N ARG A 169 28.60 39.00 4.88
CA ARG A 169 28.26 39.91 3.76
C ARG A 169 29.45 40.40 2.95
N GLU A 170 30.64 40.46 3.53
CA GLU A 170 31.83 40.98 2.85
C GLU A 170 32.52 39.95 1.93
N GLU A 171 31.93 38.76 1.74
CA GLU A 171 32.46 37.75 0.84
C GLU A 171 32.29 38.12 -0.65
N ALA A 172 33.31 37.81 -1.45
CA ALA A 172 33.48 38.26 -2.83
C ALA A 172 32.38 37.84 -3.84
N ASP A 173 31.45 36.96 -3.46
CA ASP A 173 30.42 36.38 -4.34
C ASP A 173 29.01 36.95 -4.13
N MET A 174 28.79 37.87 -3.19
CA MET A 174 27.45 38.37 -2.86
C MET A 174 27.03 39.57 -3.73
N ALA A 175 25.79 39.58 -4.21
CA ALA A 175 25.20 40.79 -4.80
C ALA A 175 24.87 41.81 -3.69
N PRO A 176 24.85 43.13 -3.97
CA PRO A 176 24.48 44.15 -2.99
C PRO A 176 22.97 44.10 -2.70
N ILE A 177 22.57 43.15 -1.86
CA ILE A 177 21.16 42.89 -1.53
C ILE A 177 20.79 43.63 -0.25
N SER A 178 19.58 44.20 -0.24
CA SER A 178 19.03 44.86 0.93
C SER A 178 18.82 43.86 2.08
N PHE A 179 19.08 44.29 3.30
CA PHE A 179 18.90 43.45 4.49
C PHE A 179 17.49 42.84 4.58
N GLY A 180 16.46 43.60 4.19
CA GLY A 180 15.07 43.12 4.21
C GLY A 180 14.82 41.90 3.31
N ILE A 181 15.41 41.87 2.11
CA ILE A 181 15.28 40.73 1.19
C ILE A 181 16.04 39.52 1.73
N TYR A 182 17.23 39.73 2.31
CA TYR A 182 18.01 38.66 2.93
C TYR A 182 17.27 38.04 4.13
N VAL A 183 16.72 38.87 5.03
CA VAL A 183 15.90 38.44 6.17
C VAL A 183 14.67 37.65 5.71
N LEU A 184 13.96 38.15 4.69
CA LEU A 184 12.81 37.46 4.12
C LEU A 184 13.22 36.08 3.61
N PHE A 185 14.31 35.99 2.84
CA PHE A 185 14.79 34.73 2.30
C PHE A 185 15.19 33.73 3.38
N ILE A 186 15.98 34.16 4.38
CA ILE A 186 16.40 33.31 5.50
C ILE A 186 15.20 32.88 6.35
N GLY A 187 14.26 33.79 6.62
CA GLY A 187 13.02 33.48 7.32
C GLY A 187 12.20 32.41 6.59
N VAL A 188 12.06 32.53 5.26
CA VAL A 188 11.39 31.54 4.42
C VAL A 188 12.13 30.21 4.45
N ALA A 189 13.45 30.18 4.29
CA ALA A 189 14.25 28.95 4.34
C ALA A 189 14.14 28.21 5.69
N MET A 190 13.98 28.95 6.79
CA MET A 190 13.75 28.38 8.13
C MET A 190 12.31 27.90 8.34
N ALA A 191 11.35 28.55 7.69
CA ALA A 191 9.92 28.29 7.86
C ALA A 191 9.33 27.22 6.93
N ILE A 192 10.00 26.84 5.84
CA ILE A 192 9.50 25.79 4.95
C ILE A 192 9.63 24.41 5.61
N THR A 193 8.58 23.60 5.50
CA THR A 193 8.54 22.17 5.81
C THR A 193 8.38 21.43 4.49
N ALA A 194 8.92 20.23 4.32
CA ALA A 194 8.83 19.51 3.05
C ALA A 194 7.74 18.44 3.07
N PHE A 195 6.57 18.71 2.47
CA PHE A 195 5.46 17.76 2.41
C PHE A 195 5.80 16.38 1.82
N PRO A 196 6.53 16.23 0.69
CA PRO A 196 6.78 14.90 0.13
C PRO A 196 7.62 14.00 1.04
N VAL A 197 8.62 14.58 1.71
CA VAL A 197 9.49 13.83 2.65
C VAL A 197 8.73 13.51 3.92
N LEU A 198 7.97 14.48 4.43
CA LEU A 198 7.08 14.29 5.56
C LEU A 198 6.13 13.12 5.32
N CYS A 199 5.43 13.12 4.18
CA CYS A 199 4.48 12.08 3.86
C CYS A 199 5.15 10.70 3.80
N ARG A 200 6.34 10.60 3.20
CA ARG A 200 7.14 9.35 3.20
C ARG A 200 7.53 8.88 4.61
N ILE A 201 7.88 9.79 5.52
CA ILE A 201 8.17 9.44 6.93
C ILE A 201 6.90 8.92 7.62
N LEU A 202 5.74 9.54 7.39
CA LEU A 202 4.48 9.05 7.97
C LEU A 202 4.08 7.69 7.40
N THR A 203 4.28 7.47 6.12
CA THR A 203 4.10 6.18 5.43
C THR A 203 4.94 5.09 6.10
N SER A 204 6.24 5.32 6.26
CA SER A 204 7.17 4.33 6.83
C SER A 204 6.90 4.05 8.31
N LEU A 205 6.36 5.04 9.04
CA LEU A 205 5.95 4.90 10.44
C LEU A 205 4.49 4.43 10.61
N LYS A 206 3.75 4.19 9.52
CA LYS A 206 2.33 3.79 9.52
C LYS A 206 1.40 4.78 10.23
N LEU A 207 1.73 6.07 10.19
CA LEU A 207 1.00 7.13 10.89
C LEU A 207 -0.03 7.86 10.03
N LEU A 208 -0.07 7.64 8.71
CA LEU A 208 -0.92 8.38 7.76
C LEU A 208 -2.40 8.39 8.14
N GLY A 209 -2.94 7.26 8.63
CA GLY A 209 -4.34 7.14 9.03
C GLY A 209 -4.65 7.63 10.45
N THR A 210 -3.66 8.10 11.21
CA THR A 210 -3.85 8.58 12.58
C THR A 210 -4.24 10.06 12.59
N PRO A 211 -4.90 10.58 13.66
CA PRO A 211 -5.20 12.02 13.77
C PRO A 211 -3.95 12.90 13.68
N VAL A 212 -2.84 12.46 14.27
CA VAL A 212 -1.52 13.11 14.15
C VAL A 212 -1.10 13.20 12.69
N GLY A 213 -1.24 12.09 11.95
CA GLY A 213 -0.85 12.03 10.56
C GLY A 213 -1.66 12.95 9.65
N VAL A 214 -2.99 12.94 9.80
CA VAL A 214 -3.90 13.81 9.05
C VAL A 214 -3.58 15.28 9.28
N ILE A 215 -3.38 15.71 10.53
CA ILE A 215 -3.08 17.12 10.87
C ILE A 215 -1.75 17.54 10.27
N VAL A 216 -0.72 16.71 10.43
CA VAL A 216 0.63 16.96 9.93
C VAL A 216 0.65 17.02 8.41
N LEU A 217 -0.09 16.13 7.75
CA LEU A 217 -0.19 16.10 6.30
C LEU A 217 -0.89 17.36 5.76
N SER A 218 -2.05 17.73 6.32
CA SER A 218 -2.77 18.96 5.93
C SER A 218 -1.95 20.22 6.21
N ALA A 219 -1.29 20.32 7.37
CA ALA A 219 -0.41 21.45 7.69
C ALA A 219 0.80 21.53 6.76
N GLY A 220 1.38 20.38 6.41
CA GLY A 220 2.49 20.26 5.44
C GLY A 220 2.09 20.80 4.07
N VAL A 221 0.94 20.38 3.53
CA VAL A 221 0.42 20.88 2.24
C VAL A 221 0.25 22.41 2.27
N GLY A 222 -0.37 22.95 3.32
CA GLY A 222 -0.54 24.40 3.49
C GLY A 222 0.79 25.15 3.55
N ASN A 223 1.78 24.59 4.25
CA ASN A 223 3.12 25.16 4.35
C ASN A 223 3.87 25.12 3.02
N ASP A 224 3.77 24.05 2.24
CA ASP A 224 4.37 23.95 0.91
C ASP A 224 3.80 25.02 -0.03
N VAL A 225 2.47 25.13 -0.13
CA VAL A 225 1.81 26.16 -0.96
C VAL A 225 2.23 27.57 -0.54
N THR A 226 2.23 27.84 0.77
CA THR A 226 2.65 29.14 1.31
C THR A 226 4.13 29.41 1.04
N GLY A 227 4.99 28.41 1.21
CA GLY A 227 6.42 28.48 0.94
C GLY A 227 6.73 28.84 -0.51
N TRP A 228 5.99 28.27 -1.46
CA TRP A 228 6.11 28.62 -2.87
C TRP A 228 5.70 30.07 -3.16
N ILE A 229 4.58 30.54 -2.59
CA ILE A 229 4.16 31.94 -2.74
C ILE A 229 5.24 32.89 -2.19
N LEU A 230 5.77 32.59 -1.01
CA LEU A 230 6.83 33.40 -0.39
C LEU A 230 8.14 33.34 -1.17
N LEU A 231 8.51 32.18 -1.73
CA LEU A 231 9.69 32.05 -2.59
C LEU A 231 9.54 32.84 -3.88
N ALA A 232 8.39 32.76 -4.54
CA ALA A 232 8.11 33.54 -5.75
C ALA A 232 8.25 35.05 -5.47
N LEU A 233 7.73 35.50 -4.32
CA LEU A 233 7.91 36.87 -3.84
C LEU A 233 9.39 37.22 -3.63
N CYS A 234 10.18 36.35 -2.97
CA CYS A 234 11.61 36.58 -2.76
C CYS A 234 12.36 36.76 -4.09
N VAL A 235 12.14 35.85 -5.05
CA VAL A 235 12.80 35.87 -6.36
C VAL A 235 12.39 37.12 -7.15
N ALA A 236 11.10 37.46 -7.14
CA ALA A 236 10.60 38.66 -7.81
C ALA A 236 11.23 39.94 -7.24
N LEU A 237 11.38 40.05 -5.92
CA LEU A 237 12.02 41.20 -5.28
C LEU A 237 13.51 41.31 -5.60
N VAL A 238 14.22 40.18 -5.74
CA VAL A 238 15.65 40.16 -6.09
C VAL A 238 15.87 40.54 -7.56
N ASN A 239 15.09 39.97 -8.48
CA ASN A 239 15.28 40.16 -9.92
C ASN A 239 14.87 41.56 -10.40
N SER A 240 13.92 42.19 -9.70
CA SER A 240 13.28 43.42 -10.17
C SER A 240 14.06 44.70 -9.87
N GLY A 241 14.99 44.68 -8.89
CA GLY A 241 15.81 45.82 -8.45
C GLY A 241 15.01 47.01 -7.85
N ALA A 242 13.74 47.13 -8.17
CA ALA A 242 12.78 48.13 -7.71
C ALA A 242 11.45 47.45 -7.34
N GLY A 243 10.82 47.87 -6.22
CA GLY A 243 9.60 47.22 -5.73
C GLY A 243 8.41 47.27 -6.71
N LEU A 244 8.36 48.26 -7.61
CA LEU A 244 7.28 48.41 -8.59
C LEU A 244 7.31 47.35 -9.70
N THR A 245 8.51 46.99 -10.18
CA THR A 245 8.68 45.91 -11.16
C THR A 245 8.38 44.55 -10.52
N ALA A 246 8.73 44.35 -9.24
CA ALA A 246 8.33 43.16 -8.48
C ALA A 246 6.80 43.03 -8.41
N LEU A 247 6.10 44.13 -8.14
CA LEU A 247 4.63 44.16 -8.08
C LEU A 247 4.01 43.79 -9.44
N TRP A 248 4.55 44.31 -10.55
CA TRP A 248 4.11 43.94 -11.90
C TRP A 248 4.32 42.45 -12.19
N ILE A 249 5.49 41.90 -11.85
CA ILE A 249 5.80 40.47 -11.99
C ILE A 249 4.77 39.63 -11.22
N LEU A 250 4.47 40.02 -9.96
CA LEU A 250 3.49 39.33 -9.12
C LEU A 250 2.07 39.42 -9.68
N LEU A 251 1.66 40.60 -10.17
CA LEU A 251 0.33 40.80 -10.76
C LEU A 251 0.16 39.99 -12.05
N VAL A 252 1.17 39.96 -12.91
CA VAL A 252 1.17 39.13 -14.13
C VAL A 252 1.13 37.64 -13.77
N ALA A 253 1.88 37.20 -12.75
CA ALA A 253 1.85 35.83 -12.28
C ALA A 253 0.48 35.44 -11.70
N PHE A 254 -0.14 36.34 -10.93
CA PHE A 254 -1.49 36.14 -10.42
C PHE A 254 -2.51 36.11 -11.57
N GLY A 255 -2.41 37.01 -12.54
CA GLY A 255 -3.24 37.01 -13.75
C GLY A 255 -3.07 35.73 -14.56
N TYR A 256 -1.84 35.21 -14.68
CA TYR A 256 -1.56 33.93 -15.33
C TYR A 256 -2.17 32.75 -14.55
N THR A 257 -2.10 32.78 -13.22
CA THR A 257 -2.76 31.80 -12.36
C THR A 257 -4.26 31.78 -12.59
N LEU A 258 -4.91 32.95 -12.65
CA LEU A 258 -6.32 33.08 -12.97
C LEU A 258 -6.63 32.53 -14.38
N PHE A 259 -5.83 32.91 -15.38
CA PHE A 259 -5.98 32.40 -16.74
C PHE A 259 -5.88 30.88 -16.81
N LEU A 260 -4.91 30.30 -16.12
CA LEU A 260 -4.74 28.87 -16.01
C LEU A 260 -5.99 28.23 -15.36
N VAL A 261 -6.43 28.71 -14.21
CA VAL A 261 -7.58 28.17 -13.46
C VAL A 261 -8.90 28.30 -14.23
N PHE A 262 -9.15 29.43 -14.91
CA PHE A 262 -10.44 29.73 -15.53
C PHE A 262 -10.53 29.39 -17.03
N ALA A 263 -9.42 29.34 -17.77
CA ALA A 263 -9.43 29.02 -19.19
C ALA A 263 -8.82 27.65 -19.49
N VAL A 264 -7.60 27.39 -18.98
CA VAL A 264 -6.86 26.15 -19.31
C VAL A 264 -7.44 24.94 -18.58
N ARG A 265 -7.72 25.04 -17.28
CA ARG A 265 -8.28 23.94 -16.48
C ARG A 265 -9.59 23.39 -17.05
N PRO A 266 -10.64 24.19 -17.35
CA PRO A 266 -11.88 23.64 -17.89
C PRO A 266 -11.67 23.01 -19.28
N CYS A 267 -10.82 23.59 -20.12
CA CYS A 267 -10.46 23.00 -21.42
C CYS A 267 -9.77 21.64 -21.26
N PHE A 268 -8.80 21.56 -20.34
CA PHE A 268 -8.08 20.33 -20.03
C PHE A 268 -9.00 19.24 -19.48
N ILE A 269 -9.88 19.58 -18.53
CA ILE A 269 -10.89 18.65 -18.00
C ILE A 269 -11.86 18.19 -19.09
N TYR A 270 -12.29 19.08 -19.98
CA TYR A 270 -13.15 18.73 -21.11
C TYR A 270 -12.49 17.70 -22.04
N ILE A 271 -11.20 17.90 -22.37
CA ILE A 271 -10.43 16.97 -23.21
C ILE A 271 -10.28 15.60 -22.52
N ILE A 272 -9.95 15.59 -21.22
CA ILE A 272 -9.80 14.34 -20.45
C ILE A 272 -11.13 13.56 -20.39
N ARG A 273 -12.25 14.26 -20.15
CA ARG A 273 -13.59 13.66 -20.12
C ARG A 273 -13.97 13.09 -21.48
N LYS A 274 -13.74 13.86 -22.56
CA LYS A 274 -14.03 13.41 -23.93
C LYS A 274 -13.19 12.20 -24.35
N SER A 275 -11.94 12.11 -23.88
CA SER A 275 -11.04 10.99 -24.18
C SER A 275 -11.34 9.72 -23.37
N GLY A 276 -12.30 9.74 -22.42
CA GLY A 276 -12.56 8.61 -21.50
C GLY A 276 -11.42 8.33 -20.51
N SER A 277 -10.42 9.21 -20.46
CA SER A 277 -9.17 9.01 -19.74
C SER A 277 -9.32 9.13 -18.22
N LEU A 278 -10.41 9.76 -17.77
CA LEU A 278 -10.77 9.86 -16.36
C LEU A 278 -11.12 8.49 -15.74
N ALA A 279 -11.71 7.57 -16.51
CA ALA A 279 -12.09 6.23 -16.02
C ALA A 279 -11.01 5.19 -16.35
N ASN A 280 -10.53 5.17 -17.59
CA ASN A 280 -9.61 4.13 -18.08
C ASN A 280 -8.12 4.45 -17.82
N GLY A 281 -7.81 5.67 -17.37
CA GLY A 281 -6.44 6.14 -17.12
C GLY A 281 -5.86 7.00 -18.25
N PRO A 282 -4.68 7.63 -18.04
CA PRO A 282 -4.04 8.52 -19.01
C PRO A 282 -3.69 7.79 -20.31
N THR A 283 -4.29 8.20 -21.42
CA THR A 283 -3.84 7.78 -22.76
C THR A 283 -2.50 8.44 -23.08
N GLN A 284 -1.70 7.85 -23.97
CA GLN A 284 -0.40 8.42 -24.35
C GLN A 284 -0.50 9.87 -24.84
N SER A 285 -1.56 10.21 -25.57
CA SER A 285 -1.84 11.58 -26.04
C SER A 285 -2.14 12.54 -24.89
N VAL A 286 -2.88 12.12 -23.87
CA VAL A 286 -3.17 12.95 -22.69
C VAL A 286 -1.93 13.16 -21.83
N VAL A 287 -1.08 12.12 -21.68
CA VAL A 287 0.23 12.28 -21.01
C VAL A 287 1.09 13.28 -21.77
N ALA A 288 1.19 13.15 -23.10
CA ALA A 288 1.95 14.07 -23.94
C ALA A 288 1.42 15.51 -23.86
N LEU A 289 0.10 15.69 -23.90
CA LEU A 289 -0.55 16.99 -23.72
C LEU A 289 -0.22 17.60 -22.35
N THR A 290 -0.23 16.79 -21.29
CA THR A 290 0.05 17.26 -19.93
C THR A 290 1.51 17.69 -19.80
N VAL A 291 2.46 16.89 -20.31
CA VAL A 291 3.88 17.27 -20.32
C VAL A 291 4.12 18.52 -21.17
N LEU A 292 3.46 18.66 -22.32
CA LEU A 292 3.54 19.88 -23.12
C LEU A 292 3.03 21.10 -22.35
N LEU A 293 1.93 20.95 -21.61
CA LEU A 293 1.37 22.02 -20.78
C LEU A 293 2.32 22.40 -19.63
N VAL A 294 2.95 21.42 -18.99
CA VAL A 294 3.98 21.64 -17.97
C VAL A 294 5.15 22.44 -18.54
N LEU A 295 5.69 22.04 -19.70
CA LEU A 295 6.80 22.74 -20.34
C LEU A 295 6.41 24.14 -20.80
N ALA A 296 5.20 24.32 -21.36
CA ALA A 296 4.70 25.62 -21.78
C ALA A 296 4.53 26.58 -20.58
N SER A 297 4.03 26.07 -19.46
CA SER A 297 3.87 26.84 -18.23
C SER A 297 5.22 27.20 -17.59
N ALA A 298 6.16 26.25 -17.58
CA ALA A 298 7.53 26.51 -17.12
C ALA A 298 8.24 27.57 -17.97
N PHE A 299 8.06 27.52 -19.29
CA PHE A 299 8.57 28.54 -20.21
C PHE A 299 7.96 29.92 -19.94
N PHE A 300 6.64 30.01 -19.78
CA PHE A 300 5.95 31.28 -19.56
C PHE A 300 6.34 31.93 -18.22
N THR A 301 6.40 31.15 -17.14
CA THR A 301 6.84 31.65 -15.82
C THR A 301 8.30 32.13 -15.86
N GLY A 302 9.18 31.43 -16.59
CA GLY A 302 10.54 31.87 -16.86
C GLY A 302 10.62 33.24 -17.55
N ILE A 303 9.77 33.48 -18.56
CA ILE A 303 9.73 34.78 -19.28
C ILE A 303 9.32 35.94 -18.36
N ILE A 304 8.39 35.70 -17.43
CA ILE A 304 7.91 36.73 -16.50
C ILE A 304 8.98 37.10 -15.46
N GLY A 305 10.07 36.32 -15.35
CA GLY A 305 11.12 36.53 -14.35
C GLY A 305 10.89 35.79 -13.04
N ILE A 306 9.96 34.83 -13.04
CA ILE A 306 9.75 33.85 -11.97
C ILE A 306 10.48 32.55 -12.35
N HIS A 307 10.86 31.73 -11.37
CA HIS A 307 11.55 30.48 -11.65
C HIS A 307 10.64 29.50 -12.45
N PRO A 308 11.13 28.82 -13.51
CA PRO A 308 10.31 27.93 -14.35
C PRO A 308 9.55 26.81 -13.61
N ILE A 309 10.05 26.39 -12.44
CA ILE A 309 9.45 25.33 -11.62
C ILE A 309 8.06 25.71 -11.11
N PHE A 310 7.77 27.00 -10.96
CA PHE A 310 6.46 27.48 -10.51
C PHE A 310 5.38 27.16 -11.53
N GLY A 311 5.67 27.35 -12.82
CA GLY A 311 4.73 27.00 -13.87
C GLY A 311 4.37 25.51 -13.87
N ALA A 312 5.35 24.64 -13.62
CA ALA A 312 5.15 23.21 -13.52
C ALA A 312 4.27 22.81 -12.33
N PHE A 313 4.57 23.39 -11.15
CA PHE A 313 3.79 23.20 -9.94
C PHE A 313 2.32 23.61 -10.11
N MET A 314 2.07 24.75 -10.78
CA MET A 314 0.71 25.22 -11.06
C MET A 314 -0.09 24.25 -11.92
N ILE A 315 0.51 23.69 -12.97
CA ILE A 315 -0.16 22.67 -13.80
C ILE A 315 -0.48 21.41 -12.98
N GLY A 316 0.41 21.02 -12.06
CA GLY A 316 0.15 19.93 -11.12
C GLY A 316 -1.08 20.21 -10.24
N LEU A 317 -1.12 21.37 -9.59
CA LEU A 317 -2.25 21.78 -8.73
C LEU A 317 -3.60 21.84 -9.46
N MET A 318 -3.58 22.10 -10.76
CA MET A 318 -4.80 22.20 -11.58
C MET A 318 -5.34 20.85 -12.04
N ALA A 319 -4.48 19.82 -12.04
CA ALA A 319 -4.85 18.51 -12.54
C ALA A 319 -6.01 17.93 -11.71
N PRO A 320 -7.01 17.31 -12.36
CA PRO A 320 -8.12 16.72 -11.64
C PRO A 320 -7.63 15.49 -10.86
N HIS A 321 -7.84 15.53 -9.55
CA HIS A 321 -7.71 14.37 -8.68
C HIS A 321 -8.95 13.45 -8.78
N GLU A 322 -10.07 13.99 -9.28
CA GLU A 322 -11.26 13.22 -9.64
C GLU A 322 -10.93 12.12 -10.66
N GLY A 323 -11.43 10.90 -10.40
CA GLY A 323 -11.21 9.73 -11.25
C GLY A 323 -9.87 9.02 -11.06
N GLY A 324 -9.04 9.43 -10.09
CA GLY A 324 -7.71 8.83 -9.90
C GLY A 324 -6.74 9.13 -11.05
N PHE A 325 -7.04 10.15 -11.86
CA PHE A 325 -6.19 10.56 -12.98
C PHE A 325 -4.80 11.01 -12.49
N ALA A 326 -4.74 11.83 -11.44
CA ALA A 326 -3.49 12.32 -10.86
C ALA A 326 -2.59 11.17 -10.37
N VAL A 327 -3.16 10.15 -9.71
CA VAL A 327 -2.44 8.95 -9.27
C VAL A 327 -1.85 8.19 -10.46
N LYS A 328 -2.68 7.86 -11.47
CA LYS A 328 -2.24 7.11 -12.66
C LYS A 328 -1.23 7.88 -13.51
N LEU A 329 -1.33 9.21 -13.56
CA LEU A 329 -0.37 10.06 -14.27
C LEU A 329 0.96 10.11 -13.53
N THR A 330 0.93 10.21 -12.21
CA THR A 330 2.11 10.14 -11.35
C THR A 330 2.83 8.80 -11.54
N GLU A 331 2.13 7.67 -11.54
CA GLU A 331 2.74 6.34 -11.77
C GLU A 331 3.53 6.23 -13.08
N LYS A 332 3.10 6.92 -14.14
CA LYS A 332 3.77 6.88 -15.45
C LYS A 332 5.04 7.73 -15.51
N ILE A 333 5.13 8.79 -14.70
CA ILE A 333 6.19 9.80 -14.80
C ILE A 333 7.18 9.66 -13.63
N GLU A 334 6.72 9.24 -12.46
CA GLU A 334 7.48 9.23 -11.21
C GLU A 334 8.73 8.35 -11.30
N ASP A 335 8.68 7.16 -11.89
CA ASP A 335 9.85 6.26 -11.97
C ASP A 335 11.00 6.93 -12.75
N LEU A 336 10.70 7.59 -13.87
CA LEU A 336 11.71 8.31 -14.65
C LEU A 336 12.27 9.50 -13.85
N VAL A 337 11.41 10.26 -13.19
CA VAL A 337 11.83 11.44 -12.41
C VAL A 337 12.66 11.04 -11.20
N SER A 338 12.18 10.08 -10.40
CA SER A 338 12.80 9.66 -9.14
C SER A 338 14.08 8.83 -9.34
N VAL A 339 14.19 8.03 -10.40
CA VAL A 339 15.37 7.18 -10.63
C VAL A 339 16.49 7.92 -11.33
N LEU A 340 16.18 8.78 -12.31
CA LEU A 340 17.18 9.44 -13.15
C LEU A 340 17.36 10.91 -12.77
N PHE A 341 16.30 11.69 -12.82
CA PHE A 341 16.38 13.15 -12.79
C PHE A 341 16.61 13.74 -11.39
N LEU A 342 15.94 13.20 -10.39
CA LEU A 342 15.96 13.69 -9.02
C LEU A 342 17.35 13.50 -8.38
N PRO A 343 18.04 12.34 -8.51
CA PRO A 343 19.43 12.19 -8.08
C PRO A 343 20.40 13.17 -8.75
N LEU A 344 20.23 13.48 -10.04
CA LEU A 344 21.07 14.45 -10.74
C LEU A 344 20.94 15.86 -10.14
N TYR A 345 19.71 16.25 -9.77
CA TYR A 345 19.46 17.53 -9.14
C TYR A 345 20.11 17.65 -7.76
N PHE A 346 20.00 16.63 -6.91
CA PHE A 346 20.67 16.66 -5.61
C PHE A 346 22.18 16.50 -5.69
N ALA A 347 22.68 15.79 -6.72
CA ALA A 347 24.09 15.81 -7.02
C ALA A 347 24.56 17.23 -7.38
N LEU A 348 23.83 17.99 -8.20
CA LEU A 348 24.14 19.40 -8.49
C LEU A 348 24.20 20.25 -7.20
N SER A 349 23.23 20.05 -6.32
CA SER A 349 23.18 20.76 -5.03
C SER A 349 24.35 20.40 -4.11
N GLY A 350 24.68 19.11 -4.00
CA GLY A 350 25.79 18.62 -3.19
C GLY A 350 27.17 18.99 -3.77
N LEU A 351 27.32 19.02 -5.11
CA LEU A 351 28.53 19.53 -5.77
C LEU A 351 28.79 21.01 -5.45
N SER A 352 27.74 21.78 -5.17
CA SER A 352 27.82 23.17 -4.73
C SER A 352 28.09 23.32 -3.22
N THR A 353 28.04 22.23 -2.45
CA THR A 353 28.26 22.22 -1.00
C THR A 353 29.74 22.00 -0.68
N ASN A 354 30.33 22.91 0.09
CA ASN A 354 31.74 22.83 0.47
C ASN A 354 31.92 22.90 1.98
N LEU A 355 32.00 21.73 2.62
CA LEU A 355 32.25 21.58 4.06
C LEU A 355 33.63 22.11 4.48
N GLY A 356 34.58 22.26 3.54
CA GLY A 356 35.88 22.88 3.81
C GLY A 356 35.78 24.37 4.16
N LEU A 357 34.68 25.04 3.84
CA LEU A 357 34.46 26.46 4.20
C LEU A 357 34.00 26.66 5.66
N LEU A 358 33.71 25.56 6.37
CA LEU A 358 33.35 25.53 7.78
C LEU A 358 34.61 25.31 8.64
N ASP A 359 35.58 26.21 8.51
CA ASP A 359 36.93 26.08 9.09
C ASP A 359 37.08 26.77 10.45
N THR A 360 36.28 27.80 10.72
CA THR A 360 36.40 28.67 11.87
C THR A 360 35.39 28.32 12.97
N GLY A 361 35.79 28.45 14.25
CA GLY A 361 34.92 28.17 15.40
C GLY A 361 33.63 29.01 15.42
N ILE A 362 33.69 30.25 14.92
CA ILE A 362 32.52 31.13 14.75
C ILE A 362 31.54 30.54 13.72
N THR A 363 32.04 30.06 12.60
CA THR A 363 31.19 29.41 11.57
C THR A 363 30.50 28.16 12.11
N TRP A 364 31.20 27.34 12.89
CA TRP A 364 30.59 26.20 13.57
C TRP A 364 29.57 26.61 14.63
N ALA A 365 29.79 27.72 15.35
CA ALA A 365 28.79 28.28 16.26
C ALA A 365 27.51 28.67 15.51
N TYR A 366 27.63 29.27 14.32
CA TYR A 366 26.47 29.52 13.44
C TYR A 366 25.81 28.24 12.93
N VAL A 367 26.58 27.19 12.57
CA VAL A 367 26.00 25.88 12.19
C VAL A 367 25.13 25.34 13.32
N VAL A 368 25.69 25.25 14.53
CA VAL A 368 24.97 24.75 15.70
C VAL A 368 23.78 25.65 16.05
N GLY A 369 23.96 26.97 16.01
CA GLY A 369 22.90 27.95 16.28
C GLY A 369 21.73 27.85 15.30
N VAL A 370 22.01 27.77 13.99
CA VAL A 370 21.00 27.59 12.94
C VAL A 370 20.29 26.24 13.11
N CYS A 371 21.03 25.16 13.37
CA CYS A 371 20.43 23.85 13.63
C CYS A 371 19.50 23.87 14.85
N ALA A 372 19.98 24.41 15.97
CA ALA A 372 19.20 24.48 17.21
C ALA A 372 17.93 25.31 17.01
N VAL A 373 18.03 26.48 16.40
CA VAL A 373 16.88 27.35 16.17
C VAL A 373 15.90 26.76 15.17
N ALA A 374 16.37 26.14 14.09
CA ALA A 374 15.51 25.44 13.14
C ALA A 374 14.73 24.33 13.84
N PHE A 375 15.41 23.53 14.66
CA PHE A 375 14.83 22.39 15.36
C PHE A 375 13.84 22.83 16.45
N PHE A 376 14.28 23.65 17.41
CA PHE A 376 13.43 24.10 18.51
C PHE A 376 12.31 25.01 18.05
N GLY A 377 12.56 25.90 17.09
CA GLY A 377 11.53 26.79 16.57
C GLY A 377 10.38 26.02 15.92
N LYS A 378 10.70 25.02 15.11
CA LYS A 378 9.71 24.17 14.45
C LYS A 378 8.95 23.28 15.43
N ILE A 379 9.67 22.62 16.34
CA ILE A 379 9.05 21.76 17.36
C ILE A 379 8.13 22.59 18.26
N ALA A 380 8.59 23.75 18.76
CA ALA A 380 7.79 24.60 19.62
C ALA A 380 6.53 25.13 18.91
N GLY A 381 6.68 25.64 17.68
CA GLY A 381 5.55 26.15 16.89
C GLY A 381 4.46 25.10 16.66
N GLY A 382 4.86 23.89 16.23
CA GLY A 382 3.92 22.79 16.00
C GLY A 382 3.31 22.24 17.29
N THR A 383 4.09 22.14 18.37
CA THR A 383 3.63 21.60 19.68
C THR A 383 2.62 22.54 20.34
N ILE A 384 2.90 23.84 20.37
CA ILE A 384 2.02 24.83 20.98
C ILE A 384 0.68 24.87 20.22
N ALA A 385 0.73 24.96 18.90
CA ALA A 385 -0.48 25.03 18.08
C ALA A 385 -1.34 23.77 18.17
N SER A 386 -0.74 22.58 18.14
CA SER A 386 -1.48 21.33 18.30
C SER A 386 -2.06 21.18 19.70
N ARG A 387 -1.35 21.63 20.74
CA ARG A 387 -1.85 21.59 22.12
C ARG A 387 -3.06 22.51 22.32
N LEU A 388 -3.06 23.69 21.71
CA LEU A 388 -4.20 24.61 21.71
C LEU A 388 -5.44 24.02 21.01
N ASN A 389 -5.23 23.08 20.08
CA ASN A 389 -6.30 22.33 19.41
C ASN A 389 -6.78 21.09 20.20
N GLY A 390 -6.36 20.91 21.46
CA GLY A 390 -6.88 19.86 22.35
C GLY A 390 -6.15 18.51 22.29
N LEU A 391 -5.02 18.42 21.59
CA LEU A 391 -4.21 17.19 21.53
C LEU A 391 -3.38 16.98 22.81
N VAL A 392 -3.05 15.72 23.09
CA VAL A 392 -2.24 15.34 24.26
C VAL A 392 -0.78 15.77 24.05
N TRP A 393 -0.06 16.11 25.13
CA TRP A 393 1.32 16.61 25.06
C TRP A 393 2.27 15.77 24.18
N ARG A 394 2.16 14.44 24.27
CA ARG A 394 2.94 13.53 23.43
C ARG A 394 2.55 13.62 21.96
N GLU A 395 1.25 13.63 21.63
CA GLU A 395 0.77 13.83 20.25
C GLU A 395 1.24 15.19 19.71
N SER A 396 1.14 16.24 20.52
CA SER A 396 1.56 17.60 20.16
C SER A 396 3.06 17.69 19.86
N LEU A 397 3.90 17.10 20.71
CA LEU A 397 5.34 17.03 20.47
C LEU A 397 5.65 16.23 19.21
N THR A 398 4.92 15.14 18.94
CA THR A 398 5.10 14.33 17.72
C THR A 398 4.80 15.16 16.47
N ILE A 399 3.74 15.96 16.49
CA ILE A 399 3.41 16.90 15.41
C ILE A 399 4.54 17.91 15.20
N GLY A 400 5.08 18.50 16.28
CA GLY A 400 6.21 19.43 16.19
C GLY A 400 7.48 18.79 15.61
N CYS A 401 7.79 17.57 16.01
CA CYS A 401 8.93 16.80 15.48
C CYS A 401 8.75 16.52 13.98
N LEU A 402 7.58 16.04 13.59
CA LEU A 402 7.24 15.78 12.18
C LEU A 402 7.28 17.05 11.33
N MET A 403 6.80 18.18 11.85
CA MET A 403 6.85 19.48 11.15
C MET A 403 8.27 20.04 10.97
N SER A 404 9.24 19.53 11.72
CA SER A 404 10.66 19.88 11.57
C SER A 404 11.34 19.14 10.41
N CYS A 405 10.61 18.22 9.76
CA CYS A 405 11.08 17.51 8.58
C CYS A 405 11.43 18.50 7.48
N LYS A 406 12.69 18.43 7.08
CA LYS A 406 13.25 19.15 5.96
C LYS A 406 13.44 18.20 4.79
N GLY A 407 13.75 18.72 3.61
CA GLY A 407 13.73 17.84 2.44
C GLY A 407 13.98 18.52 1.12
N LEU A 408 13.47 17.85 0.07
CA LEU A 408 13.65 18.19 -1.33
C LEU A 408 13.40 19.68 -1.60
N VAL A 409 12.24 20.17 -1.17
CA VAL A 409 11.77 21.55 -1.42
C VAL A 409 12.70 22.60 -0.84
N GLU A 410 13.25 22.38 0.36
CA GLU A 410 14.14 23.35 0.98
C GLU A 410 15.47 23.45 0.24
N LEU A 411 16.06 22.32 -0.15
CA LEU A 411 17.29 22.35 -0.95
C LEU A 411 17.06 23.05 -2.29
N ILE A 412 15.87 22.92 -2.87
CA ILE A 412 15.49 23.66 -4.07
C ILE A 412 15.51 25.17 -3.81
N VAL A 413 14.87 25.61 -2.72
CA VAL A 413 14.89 27.01 -2.29
C VAL A 413 16.32 27.51 -2.09
N LEU A 414 17.16 26.73 -1.40
CA LEU A 414 18.56 27.10 -1.13
C LEU A 414 19.38 27.22 -2.42
N ASN A 415 19.21 26.31 -3.38
CA ASN A 415 19.89 26.39 -4.68
C ASN A 415 19.44 27.64 -5.47
N ILE A 416 18.14 27.95 -5.46
CA ILE A 416 17.62 29.17 -6.09
C ILE A 416 18.23 30.40 -5.43
N GLY A 417 18.33 30.41 -4.10
CA GLY A 417 19.00 31.49 -3.34
C GLY A 417 20.48 31.64 -3.67
N LEU A 418 21.20 30.53 -3.84
CA LEU A 418 22.61 30.52 -4.24
C LEU A 418 22.78 31.04 -5.68
N GLN A 419 21.94 30.60 -6.61
CA GLN A 419 21.96 31.05 -8.01
C GLN A 419 21.59 32.54 -8.14
N ALA A 420 20.64 33.01 -7.33
CA ALA A 420 20.28 34.41 -7.22
C ALA A 420 21.30 35.25 -6.41
N LYS A 421 22.40 34.62 -5.94
CA LYS A 421 23.46 35.24 -5.13
C LYS A 421 22.96 35.90 -3.83
N ILE A 422 21.85 35.42 -3.29
CA ILE A 422 21.32 35.80 -1.98
C ILE A 422 22.12 35.14 -0.87
N LEU A 423 22.49 33.87 -1.09
CA LEU A 423 23.32 33.10 -0.19
C LEU A 423 24.75 33.02 -0.70
N THR A 424 25.72 33.13 0.20
CA THR A 424 27.10 32.71 -0.09
C THR A 424 27.21 31.19 -0.03
N THR A 425 28.22 30.62 -0.68
CA THR A 425 28.50 29.17 -0.64
C THR A 425 28.65 28.65 0.79
N ARG A 426 29.21 29.46 1.70
CA ARG A 426 29.31 29.14 3.13
C ARG A 426 27.95 29.09 3.79
N THR A 427 27.13 30.13 3.64
CA THR A 427 25.76 30.15 4.21
C THR A 427 24.92 29.02 3.65
N PHE A 428 24.96 28.80 2.34
CA PHE A 428 24.32 27.67 1.68
C PHE A 428 24.73 26.33 2.32
N THR A 429 26.02 26.11 2.54
CA THR A 429 26.54 24.91 3.20
C THR A 429 26.00 24.74 4.62
N ILE A 430 25.91 25.83 5.40
CA ILE A 430 25.32 25.81 6.76
C ILE A 430 23.87 25.31 6.72
N PHE A 431 23.06 25.83 5.80
CA PHE A 431 21.66 25.44 5.66
C PHE A 431 21.49 24.02 5.13
N VAL A 432 22.34 23.56 4.21
CA VAL A 432 22.35 22.16 3.74
C VAL A 432 22.65 21.21 4.91
N VAL A 433 23.64 21.52 5.74
CA VAL A 433 23.97 20.72 6.94
C VAL A 433 22.80 20.69 7.91
N MET A 434 22.18 21.84 8.18
CA MET A 434 21.00 21.92 9.03
C MET A 434 19.83 21.06 8.49
N ALA A 435 19.52 21.16 7.20
CA ALA A 435 18.46 20.37 6.58
C ALA A 435 18.71 18.86 6.71
N LEU A 436 19.96 18.41 6.54
CA LEU A 436 20.33 17.01 6.73
C LEU A 436 20.16 16.56 8.18
N ILE A 437 20.64 17.35 9.15
CA ILE A 437 20.59 17.00 10.57
C ILE A 437 19.14 16.93 11.07
N THR A 438 18.31 17.94 10.77
CA THR A 438 16.92 17.97 11.25
C THR A 438 16.08 16.85 10.65
N THR A 439 16.28 16.57 9.36
CA THR A 439 15.56 15.47 8.68
C THR A 439 15.99 14.11 9.24
N PHE A 440 17.30 13.89 9.37
CA PHE A 440 17.82 12.64 9.93
C PHE A 440 17.33 12.40 11.37
N ALA A 441 17.22 13.46 12.18
CA ALA A 441 16.72 13.42 13.55
C ALA A 441 15.20 13.20 13.66
N THR A 442 14.42 13.54 12.63
CA THR A 442 12.95 13.51 12.68
C THR A 442 12.40 12.08 12.85
N THR A 443 12.86 11.12 12.04
CA THR A 443 12.40 9.72 12.09
C THR A 443 12.66 9.03 13.45
N PRO A 444 13.88 9.03 14.01
CA PRO A 444 14.14 8.38 15.30
C PRO A 444 13.38 9.06 16.45
N LEU A 445 13.29 10.39 16.45
CA LEU A 445 12.59 11.14 17.48
C LEU A 445 11.08 10.85 17.48
N THR A 446 10.47 10.79 16.30
CA THR A 446 9.05 10.43 16.15
C THR A 446 8.77 9.02 16.64
N THR A 447 9.65 8.06 16.29
CA THR A 447 9.52 6.66 16.71
C THR A 447 9.65 6.51 18.23
N TRP A 448 10.57 7.24 18.84
CA TRP A 448 10.75 7.24 20.30
C TRP A 448 9.57 7.88 21.03
N LEU A 449 9.06 9.00 20.51
CA LEU A 449 8.01 9.76 21.16
C LEU A 449 6.62 9.14 21.01
N TYR A 450 6.34 8.49 19.88
CA TYR A 450 5.02 7.94 19.52
C TYR A 450 5.06 6.43 19.15
N PRO A 451 5.44 5.55 20.10
CA PRO A 451 5.58 4.12 19.84
C PRO A 451 4.23 3.40 19.66
N PRO A 452 4.17 2.25 18.97
CA PRO A 452 2.90 1.55 18.65
C PRO A 452 2.03 1.20 19.86
N TRP A 453 2.64 0.81 20.98
CA TRP A 453 1.88 0.51 22.20
C TRP A 453 1.12 1.73 22.74
N TYR A 454 1.71 2.93 22.59
CA TYR A 454 1.10 4.17 23.06
C TYR A 454 -0.05 4.59 22.15
N GLN A 455 0.08 4.33 20.85
CA GLN A 455 -0.97 4.54 19.86
C GLN A 455 -2.21 3.71 20.23
N GLN A 456 -2.02 2.41 20.46
CA GLN A 456 -3.10 1.50 20.82
C GLN A 456 -3.73 1.87 22.18
N LYS A 457 -2.91 2.20 23.19
CA LYS A 457 -3.42 2.68 24.49
C LYS A 457 -4.28 3.94 24.31
N LEU A 458 -3.80 4.91 23.54
CA LEU A 458 -4.50 6.18 23.36
C LEU A 458 -5.81 6.01 22.58
N GLU A 459 -5.84 5.13 21.58
CA GLU A 459 -7.08 4.79 20.86
C GLU A 459 -8.10 4.13 21.77
N LEU A 460 -7.69 3.18 22.60
CA LEU A 460 -8.58 2.52 23.56
C LEU A 460 -9.12 3.51 24.61
N TRP A 461 -8.28 4.46 25.06
CA TRP A 461 -8.70 5.53 25.98
C TRP A 461 -9.69 6.50 25.32
N LYS A 462 -9.40 6.94 24.09
CA LYS A 462 -10.31 7.81 23.30
C LYS A 462 -11.64 7.12 22.99
N GLN A 463 -11.65 5.79 22.85
CA GLN A 463 -12.86 4.98 22.70
C GLN A 463 -13.61 4.72 24.02
N GLY A 464 -13.10 5.19 25.17
CA GLY A 464 -13.71 4.98 26.48
C GLY A 464 -13.65 3.53 26.98
N LYS A 465 -12.78 2.68 26.40
CA LYS A 465 -12.63 1.27 26.78
C LYS A 465 -11.71 1.06 27.97
N ILE A 466 -10.80 1.99 28.21
CA ILE A 466 -9.83 1.96 29.31
C ILE A 466 -9.73 3.33 29.97
N ASP A 467 -9.44 3.32 31.27
CA ASP A 467 -8.98 4.49 32.01
C ASP A 467 -7.59 4.94 31.55
N TRP A 468 -7.21 6.17 31.92
CA TRP A 468 -5.89 6.73 31.59
C TRP A 468 -4.74 5.84 32.10
N ASP A 469 -4.97 5.14 33.22
CA ASP A 469 -4.01 4.21 33.83
C ASP A 469 -3.94 2.85 33.10
N GLY A 470 -4.84 2.60 32.14
CA GLY A 470 -4.86 1.38 31.32
C GLY A 470 -5.78 0.27 31.85
N ASN A 471 -6.52 0.54 32.92
CA ASN A 471 -7.52 -0.40 33.44
C ASN A 471 -8.77 -0.38 32.55
N PRO A 472 -9.34 -1.53 32.19
CA PRO A 472 -10.59 -1.58 31.44
C PRO A 472 -11.73 -0.99 32.28
N LEU A 473 -12.48 -0.06 31.68
CA LEU A 473 -13.65 0.53 32.32
C LEU A 473 -14.80 -0.49 32.31
N PRO A 474 -15.50 -0.72 33.44
CA PRO A 474 -16.71 -1.53 33.44
C PRO A 474 -17.75 -0.88 32.52
N HIS A 475 -18.20 -1.58 31.49
CA HIS A 475 -19.32 -1.13 30.68
C HIS A 475 -20.59 -1.08 31.53
N SER A 476 -20.95 0.10 32.02
CA SER A 476 -22.27 0.37 32.61
C SER A 476 -23.31 0.42 31.49
N GLY A 477 -23.83 -0.74 31.09
CA GLY A 477 -24.90 -0.83 30.08
C GLY A 477 -25.18 -2.21 29.48
N GLU A 478 -24.33 -3.22 29.69
CA GLU A 478 -24.57 -4.59 29.19
C GLU A 478 -24.37 -5.64 30.30
N ALA A 479 -24.81 -5.30 31.51
CA ALA A 479 -24.99 -6.26 32.60
C ALA A 479 -26.49 -6.26 32.94
N ASP A 480 -27.21 -7.17 32.31
CA ASP A 480 -28.60 -7.65 32.58
C ASP A 480 -29.46 -7.84 31.31
N GLU A 481 -28.87 -8.41 30.24
CA GLU A 481 -29.65 -9.14 29.21
C GLU A 481 -29.32 -10.64 29.18
N ASN A 482 -28.73 -11.17 30.26
CA ASN A 482 -28.71 -12.61 30.51
C ASN A 482 -29.85 -12.97 31.47
N SER A 483 -31.08 -12.84 31.00
CA SER A 483 -32.24 -13.47 31.62
C SER A 483 -32.78 -14.54 30.66
N ASP A 484 -32.36 -15.78 30.85
CA ASP A 484 -33.04 -17.07 30.61
C ASP A 484 -33.99 -17.26 29.38
N ALA A 485 -33.91 -16.42 28.36
CA ALA A 485 -34.79 -16.46 27.19
C ALA A 485 -34.05 -16.74 25.86
N ASP A 486 -32.72 -16.92 25.90
CA ASP A 486 -31.88 -17.00 24.68
C ASP A 486 -31.31 -18.40 24.38
N MET A 487 -31.82 -19.46 25.01
CA MET A 487 -31.46 -20.86 24.70
C MET A 487 -32.10 -21.43 23.41
N LEU A 488 -32.69 -20.59 22.54
CA LEU A 488 -33.47 -21.05 21.37
C LEU A 488 -33.08 -20.44 20.01
N VAL A 489 -31.86 -19.87 19.84
CA VAL A 489 -31.40 -19.35 18.53
C VAL A 489 -30.03 -19.90 18.10
N GLU A 490 -29.80 -21.20 18.27
CA GLU A 490 -28.62 -21.89 17.72
C GLU A 490 -28.84 -22.32 16.27
N ALA A 491 -28.62 -21.42 15.30
CA ALA A 491 -28.47 -21.84 13.89
C ALA A 491 -27.74 -20.86 12.96
N ASN A 492 -27.26 -19.70 13.43
CA ASN A 492 -26.55 -18.72 12.59
C ASN A 492 -25.16 -18.45 13.16
N VAL A 493 -24.14 -19.06 12.55
CA VAL A 493 -22.74 -19.04 13.01
C VAL A 493 -21.99 -17.79 12.55
N ALA A 494 -22.34 -17.28 11.36
CA ALA A 494 -21.73 -16.09 10.79
C ALA A 494 -22.80 -15.05 10.46
N LYS A 495 -22.93 -14.00 11.28
CA LYS A 495 -23.82 -12.84 11.02
C LYS A 495 -23.04 -11.66 10.46
N ARG A 496 -21.79 -11.51 10.90
CA ARG A 496 -20.86 -10.48 10.43
C ARG A 496 -19.66 -11.14 9.77
N VAL A 497 -19.55 -10.98 8.45
CA VAL A 497 -18.46 -11.59 7.67
C VAL A 497 -17.52 -10.51 7.17
N LEU A 498 -16.22 -10.66 7.39
CA LEU A 498 -15.18 -9.86 6.75
C LEU A 498 -14.61 -10.62 5.56
N VAL A 499 -14.64 -10.03 4.38
CA VAL A 499 -14.17 -10.64 3.13
C VAL A 499 -12.94 -9.89 2.64
N TYR A 500 -11.83 -10.59 2.44
CA TYR A 500 -10.66 -9.99 1.79
C TYR A 500 -10.87 -9.93 0.28
N LEU A 501 -11.13 -8.73 -0.24
CA LEU A 501 -11.32 -8.47 -1.66
C LEU A 501 -9.99 -8.48 -2.41
N ARG A 502 -9.92 -9.27 -3.48
CA ARG A 502 -8.87 -9.23 -4.49
C ARG A 502 -9.48 -9.34 -5.89
N LEU A 503 -8.85 -8.73 -6.90
CA LEU A 503 -9.34 -8.79 -8.29
C LEU A 503 -9.30 -10.22 -8.87
N ASP A 504 -8.23 -10.98 -8.61
CA ASP A 504 -8.05 -12.37 -9.05
C ASP A 504 -9.00 -13.33 -8.33
N GLY A 505 -9.31 -13.07 -7.06
CA GLY A 505 -10.23 -13.88 -6.25
C GLY A 505 -11.71 -13.50 -6.34
N LEU A 506 -12.13 -12.59 -7.22
CA LEU A 506 -13.51 -12.09 -7.27
C LEU A 506 -14.57 -13.19 -7.52
N PRO A 507 -14.40 -14.12 -8.48
CA PRO A 507 -15.36 -15.19 -8.74
C PRO A 507 -15.62 -16.04 -7.49
N SER A 508 -14.53 -16.49 -6.86
CA SER A 508 -14.53 -17.19 -5.58
C SER A 508 -15.37 -16.49 -4.50
N LEU A 509 -15.22 -15.17 -4.38
CA LEU A 509 -15.94 -14.38 -3.40
C LEU A 509 -17.42 -14.24 -3.74
N PHE A 510 -17.78 -14.10 -5.02
CA PHE A 510 -19.18 -14.09 -5.45
C PHE A 510 -19.87 -15.41 -5.14
N THR A 511 -19.22 -16.53 -5.45
CA THR A 511 -19.71 -17.87 -5.12
C THR A 511 -19.92 -17.99 -3.61
N MET A 512 -18.91 -17.65 -2.81
CA MET A 512 -18.98 -17.74 -1.36
C MET A 512 -20.06 -16.85 -0.73
N VAL A 513 -20.20 -15.60 -1.18
CA VAL A 513 -21.25 -14.70 -0.66
C VAL A 513 -22.64 -15.11 -1.14
N SER A 514 -22.76 -15.70 -2.33
CA SER A 514 -24.03 -16.23 -2.83
C SER A 514 -24.60 -17.35 -1.96
N LEU A 515 -23.74 -18.15 -1.30
CA LEU A 515 -24.17 -19.20 -0.38
C LEU A 515 -24.92 -18.65 0.83
N PHE A 516 -24.67 -17.40 1.23
CA PHE A 516 -25.38 -16.75 2.32
C PHE A 516 -26.70 -16.05 1.91
N ALA A 517 -26.99 -15.94 0.62
CA ALA A 517 -28.21 -15.28 0.15
C ALA A 517 -29.44 -16.15 0.42
N HIS A 518 -30.40 -15.67 1.21
CA HIS A 518 -31.68 -16.35 1.47
C HIS A 518 -32.83 -15.35 1.31
N LYS A 519 -33.99 -15.79 0.79
CA LYS A 519 -35.18 -14.94 0.70
C LYS A 519 -35.72 -14.66 2.10
N PRO A 520 -36.09 -13.43 2.48
CA PRO A 520 -36.74 -13.19 3.76
C PRO A 520 -38.01 -14.04 3.86
N GLU A 521 -38.17 -14.80 4.95
CA GLU A 521 -39.39 -15.57 5.25
C GLU A 521 -40.61 -14.65 5.14
N GLU A 522 -41.48 -14.89 4.15
CA GLU A 522 -42.85 -14.36 4.21
C GLU A 522 -43.52 -15.00 5.42
N VAL A 523 -43.94 -14.17 6.37
CA VAL A 523 -44.70 -14.64 7.54
C VAL A 523 -46.02 -15.24 7.03
N THR A 524 -46.07 -16.56 6.95
CA THR A 524 -47.31 -17.31 6.75
C THR A 524 -48.30 -16.86 7.81
N SER A 525 -49.43 -16.30 7.37
CA SER A 525 -50.51 -15.86 8.25
C SER A 525 -50.84 -16.99 9.23
N LEU A 526 -50.73 -16.70 10.53
CA LEU A 526 -51.13 -17.56 11.63
C LEU A 526 -52.49 -18.19 11.30
N SER A 527 -52.49 -19.48 11.01
CA SER A 527 -53.70 -20.29 10.90
C SER A 527 -54.27 -20.44 12.32
N GLN A 528 -55.29 -19.66 12.64
CA GLN A 528 -56.07 -19.87 13.86
C GLN A 528 -56.82 -21.21 13.75
N PRO A 529 -56.74 -22.11 14.74
CA PRO A 529 -57.66 -23.23 14.82
C PRO A 529 -59.07 -22.70 15.16
N ALA A 530 -60.05 -23.11 14.35
CA ALA A 530 -61.44 -22.73 14.47
C ALA A 530 -62.12 -23.43 15.68
N ALA A 531 -61.90 -22.93 16.89
CA ALA A 531 -62.69 -23.30 18.08
C ALA A 531 -62.45 -22.35 19.27
N ALA A 532 -62.85 -21.09 19.16
CA ALA A 532 -63.11 -20.20 20.31
C ALA A 532 -63.76 -18.87 19.85
N ALA A 533 -64.85 -18.97 19.09
CA ALA A 533 -65.70 -17.82 18.79
C ALA A 533 -66.66 -17.63 19.96
N ASN A 534 -66.26 -16.80 20.93
CA ASN A 534 -67.10 -15.97 21.83
C ASN A 534 -66.36 -15.76 23.15
N GLU A 535 -65.56 -14.69 23.23
CA GLU A 535 -65.33 -13.91 24.48
C GLU A 535 -64.25 -12.80 24.34
N ALA A 536 -63.58 -12.67 23.19
CA ALA A 536 -62.46 -11.71 23.04
C ALA A 536 -62.78 -10.37 22.33
N GLN A 537 -64.05 -9.95 22.25
CA GLN A 537 -64.42 -8.76 21.47
C GLN A 537 -64.15 -7.40 22.15
N SER A 538 -63.54 -7.39 23.34
CA SER A 538 -63.16 -6.16 24.07
C SER A 538 -61.65 -5.95 24.21
N ARG A 539 -60.81 -6.91 23.81
CA ARG A 539 -59.32 -6.77 23.80
C ARG A 539 -58.71 -6.53 22.42
N GLU A 540 -59.48 -6.67 21.35
CA GLU A 540 -58.99 -6.50 19.96
C GLU A 540 -58.78 -5.03 19.53
N ARG A 541 -59.19 -4.04 20.33
CA ARG A 541 -58.99 -2.62 19.98
C ARG A 541 -57.72 -1.98 20.52
N GLU A 542 -57.03 -2.58 21.49
CA GLU A 542 -55.74 -2.04 21.99
C GLU A 542 -54.51 -2.69 21.35
N VAL A 543 -54.60 -3.92 20.83
CA VAL A 543 -53.45 -4.62 20.21
C VAL A 543 -53.25 -4.23 18.73
N MET A 544 -54.24 -3.57 18.10
CA MET A 544 -54.14 -3.09 16.71
C MET A 544 -53.60 -1.64 16.57
N ALA A 545 -53.32 -0.95 17.67
CA ALA A 545 -52.91 0.46 17.64
C ALA A 545 -51.41 0.68 17.37
N ASN A 546 -50.59 -0.38 17.39
CA ASN A 546 -49.14 -0.25 17.28
C ASN A 546 -48.55 -1.03 16.10
N ARG A 547 -49.17 -0.87 14.92
CA ARG A 547 -48.67 -1.44 13.65
C ARG A 547 -47.27 -0.94 13.31
N GLN A 548 -46.90 0.27 13.77
CA GLN A 548 -45.54 0.81 13.70
C GLN A 548 -44.56 0.12 14.68
N ALA A 549 -45.00 -0.24 15.89
CA ALA A 549 -44.16 -1.02 16.80
C ALA A 549 -43.98 -2.46 16.29
N LEU A 550 -45.02 -3.11 15.75
CA LEU A 550 -44.91 -4.44 15.15
C LEU A 550 -44.05 -4.43 13.88
N SER A 551 -44.12 -3.39 13.04
CA SER A 551 -43.18 -3.22 11.93
C SER A 551 -41.76 -2.96 12.42
N SER A 552 -41.58 -2.22 13.52
CA SER A 552 -40.25 -1.97 14.12
C SER A 552 -39.65 -3.22 14.78
N VAL A 553 -40.49 -4.13 15.28
CA VAL A 553 -40.10 -5.42 15.85
C VAL A 553 -39.83 -6.46 14.75
N LEU A 554 -40.56 -6.42 13.64
CA LEU A 554 -40.26 -7.25 12.46
C LEU A 554 -38.97 -6.81 11.73
N THR A 555 -38.54 -5.55 11.88
CA THR A 555 -37.25 -5.05 11.38
C THR A 555 -36.05 -5.36 12.30
N LEU A 556 -36.23 -6.04 13.44
CA LEU A 556 -35.14 -6.37 14.38
C LEU A 556 -34.34 -7.65 14.02
N ARG A 557 -34.69 -8.39 12.97
CA ARG A 557 -33.81 -9.44 12.43
C ARG A 557 -32.68 -8.79 11.64
N ARG A 558 -31.53 -8.58 12.28
CA ARG A 558 -30.32 -8.01 11.65
C ARG A 558 -29.93 -8.85 10.40
N PRO A 559 -29.99 -8.30 9.17
CA PRO A 559 -29.54 -9.03 7.97
C PRO A 559 -28.04 -9.29 8.04
N LEU A 560 -27.57 -10.34 7.36
CA LEU A 560 -26.15 -10.64 7.19
C LEU A 560 -25.38 -9.37 6.76
N GLN A 561 -24.35 -9.02 7.53
CA GLN A 561 -23.49 -7.87 7.23
C GLN A 561 -22.15 -8.35 6.68
N VAL A 562 -21.91 -8.07 5.40
CA VAL A 562 -20.65 -8.39 4.73
C VAL A 562 -19.80 -7.13 4.65
N HIS A 563 -18.69 -7.13 5.36
CA HIS A 563 -17.67 -6.10 5.26
C HIS A 563 -16.62 -6.58 4.28
N ALA A 564 -16.41 -5.85 3.20
CA ALA A 564 -15.48 -6.22 2.16
C ALA A 564 -14.25 -5.31 2.27
N MET A 565 -13.06 -5.88 2.40
CA MET A 565 -11.83 -5.15 2.63
C MET A 565 -10.84 -5.46 1.52
N ARG A 566 -10.44 -4.45 0.74
CA ARG A 566 -9.35 -4.57 -0.24
C ARG A 566 -8.07 -4.02 0.37
N LEU A 567 -6.97 -4.78 0.25
CA LEU A 567 -5.64 -4.35 0.70
C LEU A 567 -4.80 -4.01 -0.51
N MET A 568 -4.23 -2.82 -0.51
CA MET A 568 -3.24 -2.42 -1.52
C MET A 568 -1.88 -2.23 -0.88
N GLU A 569 -0.84 -2.57 -1.63
CA GLU A 569 0.54 -2.39 -1.16
C GLU A 569 0.89 -0.90 -1.07
N LEU A 570 1.46 -0.53 0.09
CA LEU A 570 2.10 0.75 0.32
C LEU A 570 3.58 0.68 -0.06
N THR A 571 3.90 1.16 -1.26
CA THR A 571 5.29 1.30 -1.71
C THR A 571 5.88 2.67 -1.34
N GLU A 572 7.18 2.87 -1.52
CA GLU A 572 7.84 4.19 -1.35
C GLU A 572 7.49 5.21 -2.46
N ARG A 573 6.66 4.82 -3.44
CA ARG A 573 6.21 5.67 -4.54
C ARG A 573 5.24 6.74 -4.06
N GLY A 574 5.41 7.97 -4.55
CA GLY A 574 4.50 9.10 -4.40
C GLY A 574 3.08 8.73 -4.81
N SER A 575 2.90 7.93 -5.88
CA SER A 575 1.57 7.43 -6.26
C SER A 575 0.90 6.55 -5.19
N SER A 576 1.64 5.65 -4.53
CA SER A 576 1.12 4.84 -3.41
C SER A 576 0.74 5.73 -2.23
N VAL A 577 1.52 6.78 -1.98
CA VAL A 577 1.28 7.76 -0.93
C VAL A 577 0.02 8.59 -1.20
N MET A 578 -0.17 9.06 -2.44
CA MET A 578 -1.39 9.76 -2.86
C MET A 578 -2.64 8.89 -2.66
N ARG A 579 -2.58 7.58 -2.99
CA ARG A 579 -3.70 6.65 -2.75
C ARG A 579 -4.11 6.59 -1.29
N VAL A 580 -3.18 6.75 -0.35
CA VAL A 580 -3.50 6.78 1.09
C VAL A 580 -4.17 8.09 1.49
N ALA A 581 -3.67 9.22 0.99
CA ALA A 581 -4.26 10.53 1.25
C ALA A 581 -5.68 10.64 0.67
N GLU A 582 -5.94 10.01 -0.47
CA GLU A 582 -7.22 10.04 -1.20
C GLU A 582 -8.06 8.75 -1.05
N ILE A 583 -7.91 8.03 0.07
CA ILE A 583 -8.45 6.67 0.21
C ILE A 583 -9.98 6.60 0.07
N GLU A 584 -10.72 7.61 0.51
CA GLU A 584 -12.19 7.68 0.42
C GLU A 584 -12.65 7.81 -1.04
N ASP A 585 -12.03 8.73 -1.78
CA ASP A 585 -12.30 8.96 -3.20
C ASP A 585 -11.94 7.73 -4.02
N PHE A 586 -10.81 7.09 -3.69
CA PHE A 586 -10.35 5.87 -4.35
C PHE A 586 -11.28 4.68 -4.07
N ALA A 587 -11.71 4.47 -2.81
CA ALA A 587 -12.62 3.40 -2.42
C ALA A 587 -13.98 3.45 -3.11
N SER A 588 -14.55 4.65 -3.29
CA SER A 588 -15.83 4.82 -3.99
C SER A 588 -15.79 4.45 -5.48
N ARG A 589 -14.60 4.50 -6.10
CA ARG A 589 -14.41 4.29 -7.55
C ARG A 589 -13.77 2.96 -7.88
N ASP A 590 -13.38 2.21 -6.85
CA ASP A 590 -12.69 0.95 -7.04
C ASP A 590 -13.59 -0.06 -7.75
N PRO A 591 -13.17 -0.62 -8.91
CA PRO A 591 -14.02 -1.47 -9.71
C PRO A 591 -14.37 -2.78 -8.97
N VAL A 592 -13.45 -3.29 -8.14
CA VAL A 592 -13.65 -4.52 -7.36
C VAL A 592 -14.70 -4.27 -6.28
N ILE A 593 -14.59 -3.17 -5.51
CA ILE A 593 -15.59 -2.81 -4.50
C ILE A 593 -16.95 -2.54 -5.15
N ASN A 594 -16.99 -1.82 -6.28
CA ASN A 594 -18.24 -1.50 -6.96
C ASN A 594 -18.90 -2.73 -7.57
N ALA A 595 -18.13 -3.66 -8.15
CA ALA A 595 -18.63 -4.95 -8.61
C ALA A 595 -19.19 -5.75 -7.44
N PHE A 596 -18.45 -5.81 -6.32
CA PHE A 596 -18.86 -6.53 -5.12
C PHE A 596 -20.10 -5.95 -4.43
N GLY A 597 -20.17 -4.62 -4.30
CA GLY A 597 -21.34 -3.93 -3.78
C GLY A 597 -22.57 -4.05 -4.69
N SER A 598 -22.38 -4.07 -6.02
CA SER A 598 -23.48 -4.29 -6.97
C SER A 598 -24.00 -5.72 -6.93
N PHE A 599 -23.10 -6.71 -6.80
CA PHE A 599 -23.47 -8.10 -6.56
C PHE A 599 -24.25 -8.28 -5.24
N GLY A 600 -23.75 -7.69 -4.15
CA GLY A 600 -24.43 -7.69 -2.85
C GLY A 600 -25.86 -7.15 -2.94
N ARG A 601 -26.04 -6.00 -3.59
CA ARG A 601 -27.39 -5.43 -3.84
C ARG A 601 -28.29 -6.35 -4.67
N SER A 602 -27.73 -7.06 -5.65
CA SER A 602 -28.49 -8.03 -6.46
C SER A 602 -28.96 -9.26 -5.65
N LYS A 603 -28.31 -9.56 -4.52
CA LYS A 603 -28.60 -10.71 -3.66
C LYS A 603 -29.22 -10.30 -2.32
N ASP A 604 -29.61 -9.02 -2.17
CA ASP A 604 -30.17 -8.43 -0.94
C ASP A 604 -29.25 -8.59 0.29
N ILE A 605 -27.93 -8.48 0.07
CA ILE A 605 -26.91 -8.56 1.12
C ILE A 605 -26.35 -7.17 1.38
N ALA A 606 -26.32 -6.76 2.65
CA ALA A 606 -25.70 -5.51 3.06
C ALA A 606 -24.16 -5.63 2.95
N VAL A 607 -23.60 -5.01 1.91
CA VAL A 607 -22.15 -4.98 1.65
C VAL A 607 -21.58 -3.60 1.93
N ALA A 608 -20.59 -3.54 2.80
CA ALA A 608 -19.79 -2.33 3.05
C ALA A 608 -18.35 -2.54 2.58
N GLY A 609 -17.93 -1.83 1.53
CA GLY A 609 -16.57 -1.91 0.98
C GLY A 609 -15.62 -0.90 1.62
N GLN A 610 -14.40 -1.33 1.93
CA GLN A 610 -13.32 -0.51 2.44
C GLN A 610 -12.00 -0.85 1.76
N ILE A 611 -11.11 0.14 1.67
CA ILE A 611 -9.74 -0.02 1.18
C ILE A 611 -8.79 0.31 2.31
N ALA A 612 -7.73 -0.47 2.46
CA ALA A 612 -6.57 -0.09 3.25
C ALA A 612 -5.30 -0.21 2.40
N VAL A 613 -4.48 0.84 2.42
CA VAL A 613 -3.16 0.83 1.79
C VAL A 613 -2.11 0.66 2.89
N VAL A 614 -1.47 -0.50 2.93
CA VAL A 614 -0.53 -0.87 4.00
C VAL A 614 0.67 -1.62 3.43
N PRO A 615 1.81 -1.70 4.13
CA PRO A 615 2.92 -2.55 3.69
C PRO A 615 2.56 -4.04 3.73
N GLU A 616 3.08 -4.84 2.80
CA GLU A 616 2.73 -6.27 2.62
C GLU A 616 2.81 -7.10 3.91
N HIS A 617 3.92 -6.96 4.66
CA HIS A 617 4.13 -7.65 5.93
C HIS A 617 3.07 -7.35 7.01
N SER A 618 2.22 -6.33 6.80
CA SER A 618 1.16 -5.94 7.73
C SER A 618 -0.21 -6.47 7.34
N PHE A 619 -0.38 -7.07 6.15
CA PHE A 619 -1.69 -7.45 5.61
C PHE A 619 -2.49 -8.32 6.59
N SER A 620 -1.86 -9.38 7.12
CA SER A 620 -2.47 -10.29 8.08
C SER A 620 -2.91 -9.59 9.38
N SER A 621 -2.07 -8.73 9.93
CA SER A 621 -2.38 -7.95 11.13
C SER A 621 -3.51 -6.95 10.89
N THR A 622 -3.55 -6.30 9.73
CA THR A 622 -4.58 -5.32 9.38
C THR A 622 -5.94 -6.03 9.22
N LEU A 623 -5.99 -7.17 8.52
CA LEU A 623 -7.22 -7.97 8.39
C LEU A 623 -7.78 -8.37 9.75
N LEU A 624 -6.94 -8.90 10.63
CA LEU A 624 -7.37 -9.38 11.95
C LEU A 624 -7.74 -8.24 12.90
N THR A 625 -7.01 -7.13 12.88
CA THR A 625 -7.36 -5.93 13.66
C THR A 625 -8.72 -5.39 13.21
N ARG A 626 -8.97 -5.35 11.90
CA ARG A 626 -10.28 -4.94 11.37
C ARG A 626 -11.38 -5.94 11.68
N ALA A 627 -11.11 -7.24 11.63
CA ALA A 627 -12.06 -8.27 12.06
C ALA A 627 -12.44 -8.07 13.54
N GLN A 628 -11.49 -7.68 14.39
CA GLN A 628 -11.73 -7.39 15.80
C GLN A 628 -12.51 -6.08 15.99
N ASP A 629 -12.17 -5.01 15.26
CA ASP A 629 -12.87 -3.71 15.30
C ASP A 629 -14.35 -3.86 14.90
N LEU A 630 -14.60 -4.62 13.83
CA LEU A 630 -15.93 -4.87 13.28
C LEU A 630 -16.70 -5.97 14.04
N ARG A 631 -16.04 -6.63 15.01
CA ARG A 631 -16.54 -7.84 15.67
C ARG A 631 -17.07 -8.87 14.65
N SER A 632 -16.26 -9.16 13.64
CA SER A 632 -16.58 -10.13 12.60
C SER A 632 -16.52 -11.55 13.16
N ASP A 633 -17.56 -12.33 12.89
CA ASP A 633 -17.65 -13.73 13.30
C ASP A 633 -16.74 -14.60 12.41
N LEU A 634 -16.69 -14.28 11.11
CA LEU A 634 -15.96 -15.04 10.09
C LEU A 634 -15.12 -14.11 9.20
N VAL A 635 -13.86 -14.48 8.96
CA VAL A 635 -13.00 -13.87 7.95
C VAL A 635 -12.86 -14.82 6.77
N VAL A 636 -13.19 -14.36 5.57
CA VAL A 636 -13.11 -15.13 4.32
C VAL A 636 -11.95 -14.59 3.46
N ILE A 637 -11.07 -15.49 3.05
CA ILE A 637 -9.92 -15.19 2.17
C ILE A 637 -10.00 -16.05 0.92
N PRO A 638 -10.08 -15.45 -0.30
CA PRO A 638 -9.94 -16.21 -1.52
C PRO A 638 -8.46 -16.57 -1.74
N TRP A 639 -8.19 -17.76 -2.24
CA TRP A 639 -6.85 -18.13 -2.66
C TRP A 639 -6.48 -17.39 -3.95
N SER A 640 -5.23 -16.95 -4.06
CA SER A 640 -4.79 -16.18 -5.22
C SER A 640 -4.63 -17.07 -6.45
N GLU A 641 -5.20 -16.66 -7.59
CA GLU A 641 -4.98 -17.33 -8.89
C GLU A 641 -3.58 -17.06 -9.45
N THR A 642 -2.96 -15.93 -9.08
CA THR A 642 -1.57 -15.62 -9.48
C THR A 642 -0.53 -16.21 -8.52
N GLY A 643 -0.97 -16.70 -7.35
CA GLY A 643 -0.10 -17.09 -6.23
C GLY A 643 0.63 -15.91 -5.55
N SER A 644 0.66 -14.73 -6.19
CA SER A 644 1.39 -13.55 -5.74
C SER A 644 0.55 -12.69 -4.80
N MET A 645 1.22 -11.84 -4.02
CA MET A 645 0.57 -10.71 -3.35
C MET A 645 0.02 -9.69 -4.35
N SER A 646 0.55 -9.64 -5.57
CA SER A 646 0.07 -8.77 -6.65
C SER A 646 -1.17 -9.34 -7.34
N GLU A 647 -2.20 -8.50 -7.46
CA GLU A 647 -3.45 -8.83 -8.17
C GLU A 647 -3.31 -8.78 -9.71
N TYR A 648 -2.22 -8.22 -10.23
CA TYR A 648 -1.93 -8.15 -11.67
C TYR A 648 -0.96 -9.26 -12.06
N ALA A 649 -1.25 -9.96 -13.16
CA ALA A 649 -0.27 -10.83 -13.80
C ALA A 649 0.90 -9.97 -14.32
N SER A 650 2.13 -10.26 -13.86
CA SER A 650 3.31 -9.59 -14.35
C SER A 650 3.54 -9.96 -15.82
N ILE A 651 3.58 -8.97 -16.72
CA ILE A 651 3.84 -9.16 -18.16
C ILE A 651 5.24 -9.76 -18.40
N PHE A 652 6.14 -9.67 -17.42
CA PHE A 652 7.53 -10.11 -17.52
C PHE A 652 7.80 -11.48 -16.87
N ASP A 653 6.78 -12.14 -16.31
CA ASP A 653 6.94 -13.46 -15.73
C ASP A 653 6.58 -14.53 -16.78
N ASP A 654 7.57 -14.89 -17.61
CA ASP A 654 7.44 -15.91 -18.68
C ASP A 654 7.14 -17.33 -18.14
N LYS A 655 7.07 -17.48 -16.81
CA LYS A 655 6.54 -18.67 -16.14
C LYS A 655 5.37 -18.20 -15.29
N LEU A 656 4.13 -18.49 -15.72
CA LEU A 656 3.04 -18.58 -14.75
C LEU A 656 3.43 -19.66 -13.75
N GLU A 657 4.01 -19.24 -12.62
CA GLU A 657 4.31 -20.12 -11.51
C GLU A 657 2.99 -20.74 -11.04
N ASP A 658 3.05 -22.01 -10.65
CA ASP A 658 1.89 -22.75 -10.14
C ASP A 658 1.24 -21.95 -8.99
N PRO A 659 -0.05 -21.54 -9.07
CA PRO A 659 -0.72 -20.67 -8.10
C PRO A 659 -0.70 -21.20 -6.67
N LEU A 660 -0.50 -22.51 -6.54
CA LEU A 660 -0.40 -23.23 -5.26
C LEU A 660 1.04 -23.29 -4.72
N ALA A 661 2.06 -22.97 -5.54
CA ALA A 661 3.48 -23.07 -5.21
C ALA A 661 4.11 -21.76 -4.72
N ASN A 662 3.44 -20.61 -4.88
CA ASN A 662 3.99 -19.32 -4.47
C ASN A 662 3.97 -19.17 -2.93
N ARG A 663 5.13 -18.80 -2.38
CA ARG A 663 5.39 -18.77 -0.93
C ARG A 663 4.83 -17.55 -0.22
N GLU A 664 4.74 -16.41 -0.91
CA GLU A 664 4.44 -15.13 -0.26
C GLU A 664 2.98 -15.09 0.23
N PHE A 665 2.04 -15.43 -0.66
CA PHE A 665 0.62 -15.45 -0.31
C PHE A 665 0.29 -16.57 0.69
N GLY A 666 0.87 -17.76 0.53
CA GLY A 666 0.70 -18.88 1.46
C GLY A 666 1.18 -18.54 2.88
N SER A 667 2.29 -17.81 3.01
CA SER A 667 2.79 -17.31 4.30
C SER A 667 1.81 -16.34 4.96
N MET A 668 1.23 -15.42 4.19
CA MET A 668 0.22 -14.48 4.70
C MET A 668 -1.02 -15.22 5.22
N VAL A 669 -1.54 -16.19 4.47
CA VAL A 669 -2.69 -17.02 4.88
C VAL A 669 -2.38 -17.83 6.14
N ALA A 670 -1.19 -18.42 6.23
CA ALA A 670 -0.75 -19.15 7.43
C ALA A 670 -0.69 -18.25 8.68
N GLU A 671 -0.20 -17.02 8.52
CA GLU A 671 -0.14 -16.00 9.57
C GLU A 671 -1.55 -15.61 10.04
N VAL A 672 -2.49 -15.41 9.10
CA VAL A 672 -3.90 -15.10 9.43
C VAL A 672 -4.53 -16.24 10.20
N PHE A 673 -4.40 -17.48 9.74
CA PHE A 673 -4.94 -18.61 10.47
C PHE A 673 -4.32 -18.77 11.87
N LYS A 674 -3.00 -18.54 12.01
CA LYS A 674 -2.30 -18.68 13.29
C LYS A 674 -2.80 -17.66 14.32
N ARG A 675 -2.91 -16.39 13.93
CA ARG A 675 -3.33 -15.29 14.80
C ARG A 675 -4.87 -15.25 14.98
N GLY A 676 -5.62 -15.60 13.94
CA GLY A 676 -7.08 -15.56 13.90
C GLY A 676 -7.78 -16.46 14.93
N ARG A 677 -7.12 -17.54 15.36
CA ARG A 677 -7.65 -18.49 16.38
C ARG A 677 -8.19 -17.83 17.65
N ARG A 678 -7.64 -16.68 18.05
CA ARG A 678 -8.03 -15.95 19.26
C ARG A 678 -9.08 -14.87 19.01
N THR A 679 -9.34 -14.52 17.75
CA THR A 679 -10.16 -13.35 17.38
C THR A 679 -11.47 -13.76 16.71
N CYS A 680 -11.43 -14.62 15.70
CA CYS A 680 -12.58 -14.94 14.83
C CYS A 680 -12.41 -16.28 14.11
N HIS A 681 -13.49 -16.80 13.52
CA HIS A 681 -13.40 -17.94 12.61
C HIS A 681 -12.72 -17.49 11.29
N VAL A 682 -11.97 -18.39 10.65
CA VAL A 682 -11.27 -18.09 9.39
C VAL A 682 -11.63 -19.15 8.36
N ALA A 683 -11.97 -18.72 7.15
CA ALA A 683 -12.25 -19.58 6.02
C ALA A 683 -11.41 -19.15 4.80
N VAL A 684 -10.80 -20.12 4.14
CA VAL A 684 -10.04 -19.93 2.90
C VAL A 684 -10.72 -20.69 1.78
N PHE A 685 -11.08 -20.00 0.70
CA PHE A 685 -11.76 -20.59 -0.44
C PHE A 685 -10.81 -20.68 -1.64
N ILE A 686 -10.69 -21.87 -2.22
CA ILE A 686 -9.91 -22.18 -3.42
C ILE A 686 -10.90 -22.55 -4.52
N ASP A 687 -10.88 -21.78 -5.61
CA ASP A 687 -11.81 -22.01 -6.71
C ASP A 687 -11.49 -23.27 -7.51
N HIS A 688 -12.49 -23.76 -8.21
CA HIS A 688 -12.32 -24.83 -9.19
C HIS A 688 -11.43 -24.40 -10.38
N SER A 689 -11.35 -23.10 -10.71
CA SER A 689 -10.47 -22.56 -11.76
C SER A 689 -8.98 -22.79 -11.46
N ILE A 690 -8.60 -22.80 -10.19
CA ILE A 690 -7.22 -23.03 -9.72
C ILE A 690 -6.92 -24.53 -9.67
N LEU A 691 -7.92 -25.35 -9.34
CA LEU A 691 -7.80 -26.79 -9.18
C LEU A 691 -7.90 -27.55 -10.51
N GLY A 692 -8.68 -27.04 -11.48
CA GLY A 692 -8.73 -27.56 -12.84
C GLY A 692 -7.48 -27.11 -13.61
N GLY A 693 -6.58 -28.03 -13.93
CA GLY A 693 -5.31 -27.71 -14.58
C GLY A 693 -5.42 -26.85 -15.87
N PRO A 694 -4.28 -26.34 -16.40
CA PRO A 694 -4.23 -25.29 -17.44
C PRO A 694 -4.92 -25.60 -18.79
N GLY A 695 -5.53 -26.79 -18.94
CA GLY A 695 -6.35 -27.18 -20.09
C GLY A 695 -7.81 -26.70 -20.01
N ALA A 696 -8.39 -26.55 -18.81
CA ALA A 696 -9.79 -26.14 -18.66
C ALA A 696 -10.02 -24.66 -19.00
N ALA A 697 -9.07 -23.80 -18.64
CA ALA A 697 -9.04 -22.39 -19.06
C ALA A 697 -8.65 -22.20 -20.54
N ARG A 698 -8.00 -23.19 -21.17
CA ARG A 698 -7.57 -23.16 -22.59
C ARG A 698 -8.65 -23.56 -23.58
N ALA A 699 -9.71 -24.25 -23.17
CA ALA A 699 -10.67 -24.85 -24.09
C ALA A 699 -11.77 -23.89 -24.59
N GLU A 700 -11.99 -22.75 -23.94
CA GLU A 700 -13.17 -21.89 -24.23
C GLU A 700 -12.88 -20.41 -24.50
N SER A 701 -11.61 -20.01 -24.67
CA SER A 701 -11.29 -18.70 -25.23
C SER A 701 -11.20 -18.79 -26.76
N PRO A 702 -11.96 -18.01 -27.56
CA PRO A 702 -11.93 -18.08 -29.03
C PRO A 702 -10.65 -17.51 -29.66
N LEU A 703 -9.58 -17.31 -28.88
CA LEU A 703 -8.31 -16.76 -29.34
C LEU A 703 -7.28 -17.86 -29.53
N GLN A 704 -7.51 -18.72 -30.52
CA GLN A 704 -6.43 -19.50 -31.12
C GLN A 704 -5.95 -18.75 -32.37
N GLU A 705 -5.12 -17.74 -32.14
CA GLU A 705 -4.36 -17.11 -33.21
C GLU A 705 -3.34 -18.12 -33.71
N ARG A 706 -3.61 -18.61 -34.92
CA ARG A 706 -2.82 -19.57 -35.68
C ARG A 706 -1.42 -19.00 -35.86
N GLN A 707 -0.43 -19.55 -35.13
CA GLN A 707 0.98 -19.25 -35.37
C GLN A 707 1.33 -19.58 -36.82
N SER A 708 1.47 -18.54 -37.64
CA SER A 708 2.09 -18.60 -38.95
C SER A 708 3.33 -17.70 -38.93
N PRO A 709 4.45 -18.13 -39.52
CA PRO A 709 5.70 -17.38 -39.44
C PRO A 709 5.58 -16.06 -40.23
N LEU A 710 5.81 -14.97 -39.53
CA LEU A 710 5.69 -13.58 -39.99
C LEU A 710 6.54 -13.32 -41.25
N GLN A 711 5.87 -13.06 -42.38
CA GLN A 711 6.44 -12.30 -43.48
C GLN A 711 6.08 -10.82 -43.30
N LEU A 712 7.11 -9.97 -43.18
CA LEU A 712 6.99 -8.52 -43.14
C LEU A 712 6.45 -7.99 -44.48
N SER A 713 5.19 -7.55 -44.48
CA SER A 713 4.65 -6.65 -45.51
C SER A 713 4.33 -5.31 -44.87
N ARG A 714 4.94 -4.28 -45.44
CA ARG A 714 4.80 -2.89 -45.03
C ARG A 714 3.57 -2.30 -45.73
N THR A 715 2.56 -1.90 -44.96
CA THR A 715 1.44 -1.12 -45.47
C THR A 715 1.14 0.03 -44.53
N MET A 716 1.22 1.26 -45.05
CA MET A 716 0.72 2.46 -44.39
C MET A 716 -0.77 2.61 -44.70
N THR A 717 -1.60 2.75 -43.67
CA THR A 717 -2.95 3.27 -43.81
C THR A 717 -3.32 4.14 -42.61
N GLY A 718 -3.55 5.42 -42.90
CA GLY A 718 -4.18 6.36 -41.98
C GLY A 718 -5.67 6.11 -41.96
N LYS A 719 -6.14 5.39 -40.94
CA LYS A 719 -7.49 5.48 -40.38
C LYS A 719 -7.49 4.66 -39.10
N SER A 720 -7.67 5.37 -37.99
CA SER A 720 -7.82 4.82 -36.63
C SER A 720 -8.92 3.75 -36.61
N THR A 721 -8.52 2.49 -36.53
CA THR A 721 -9.42 1.42 -36.10
C THR A 721 -9.49 1.47 -34.58
N VAL A 722 -10.65 1.88 -34.07
CA VAL A 722 -11.06 1.63 -32.69
C VAL A 722 -11.13 0.11 -32.55
N GLU A 723 -10.07 -0.49 -32.06
CA GLU A 723 -10.07 -1.88 -31.66
C GLU A 723 -10.78 -1.93 -30.31
N HIS A 724 -12.06 -2.28 -30.36
CA HIS A 724 -12.80 -2.68 -29.17
C HIS A 724 -12.10 -3.93 -28.61
N ILE A 725 -11.28 -3.74 -27.59
CA ILE A 725 -10.95 -4.80 -26.65
C ILE A 725 -12.27 -5.11 -25.94
N ASN A 726 -13.08 -5.99 -26.54
CA ASN A 726 -14.11 -6.73 -25.83
C ASN A 726 -13.40 -7.76 -24.93
N SER A 727 -12.66 -7.28 -23.93
CA SER A 727 -12.30 -8.06 -22.76
C SER A 727 -13.42 -7.94 -21.74
N THR A 728 -14.66 -8.24 -22.15
CA THR A 728 -15.67 -8.64 -21.18
C THR A 728 -15.21 -10.00 -20.67
N VAL A 729 -14.53 -9.99 -19.51
CA VAL A 729 -14.42 -11.19 -18.68
C VAL A 729 -15.85 -11.60 -18.38
N GLN A 730 -16.36 -12.58 -19.13
CA GLN A 730 -17.66 -13.15 -18.84
C GLN A 730 -17.47 -14.01 -17.60
N PHE A 731 -17.91 -13.48 -16.46
CA PHE A 731 -18.07 -14.26 -15.25
C PHE A 731 -19.20 -15.26 -15.51
N LYS A 732 -18.87 -16.53 -15.76
CA LYS A 732 -19.87 -17.61 -15.75
C LYS A 732 -20.30 -17.79 -14.30
N LEU A 733 -21.48 -17.27 -13.94
CA LEU A 733 -22.24 -17.84 -12.83
C LEU A 733 -22.70 -19.25 -13.25
N PRO A 734 -22.87 -20.20 -12.31
CA PRO A 734 -23.25 -21.56 -12.65
C PRO A 734 -24.53 -21.60 -13.49
N ASP A 735 -24.49 -22.34 -14.61
CA ASP A 735 -25.58 -22.42 -15.61
C ASP A 735 -26.94 -22.88 -15.01
N SER A 736 -26.92 -23.51 -13.83
CA SER A 736 -28.11 -24.01 -13.11
C SER A 736 -28.51 -23.17 -11.88
N GLY A 737 -27.60 -22.31 -11.39
CA GLY A 737 -27.78 -21.55 -10.15
C GLY A 737 -27.84 -22.38 -8.85
N ARG A 738 -27.59 -23.69 -8.88
CA ARG A 738 -27.58 -24.58 -7.70
C ARG A 738 -26.17 -24.99 -7.28
N TYR A 739 -25.96 -25.15 -5.97
CA TYR A 739 -24.69 -25.55 -5.36
C TYR A 739 -24.86 -26.87 -4.60
N ARG A 740 -23.90 -27.78 -4.78
CA ARG A 740 -23.78 -29.01 -3.98
C ARG A 740 -22.62 -28.86 -3.00
N LEU A 741 -22.93 -28.76 -1.71
CA LEU A 741 -21.92 -28.64 -0.65
C LEU A 741 -21.63 -30.00 -0.02
N ILE A 742 -20.38 -30.44 -0.05
CA ILE A 742 -19.92 -31.70 0.59
C ILE A 742 -19.09 -31.34 1.81
N VAL A 743 -19.56 -31.68 3.01
CA VAL A 743 -18.85 -31.42 4.28
C VAL A 743 -18.32 -32.73 4.84
N VAL A 744 -17.04 -32.76 5.21
CA VAL A 744 -16.42 -33.94 5.87
C VAL A 744 -16.36 -33.72 7.37
N TYR A 745 -16.87 -34.67 8.15
CA TYR A 745 -16.79 -34.65 9.62
C TYR A 745 -15.89 -35.77 10.14
N GLN A 746 -14.77 -35.43 10.79
CA GLN A 746 -13.80 -36.37 11.39
C GLN A 746 -13.70 -36.23 12.92
N GLY A 747 -14.59 -35.46 13.54
CA GLY A 747 -14.61 -35.24 15.00
C GLY A 747 -13.72 -34.09 15.50
N SER A 748 -13.29 -33.16 14.64
CA SER A 748 -12.58 -31.94 15.06
C SER A 748 -13.53 -30.76 15.32
N ASN A 749 -13.12 -29.79 16.15
CA ASN A 749 -13.83 -28.52 16.33
C ASN A 749 -13.93 -27.71 15.01
N ASP A 750 -12.92 -27.83 14.14
CA ASP A 750 -12.91 -27.15 12.84
C ASP A 750 -13.97 -27.80 11.91
N ASP A 751 -14.16 -29.12 12.00
CA ASP A 751 -15.18 -29.87 11.23
C ASP A 751 -16.59 -29.59 11.77
N LEU A 752 -16.75 -29.49 13.10
CA LEU A 752 -18.03 -29.13 13.69
C LEU A 752 -18.48 -27.74 13.24
N PHE A 753 -17.53 -26.79 13.18
CA PHE A 753 -17.78 -25.47 12.61
C PHE A 753 -18.14 -25.56 11.11
N ALA A 754 -17.45 -26.41 10.34
CA ALA A 754 -17.79 -26.67 8.94
C ALA A 754 -19.24 -27.16 8.78
N VAL A 755 -19.68 -28.10 9.62
CA VAL A 755 -21.07 -28.61 9.61
C VAL A 755 -22.07 -27.50 9.95
N ARG A 756 -21.80 -26.70 11.00
CA ARG A 756 -22.70 -25.60 11.38
C ARG A 756 -22.77 -24.52 10.29
N LEU A 757 -21.65 -24.20 9.64
CA LEU A 757 -21.59 -23.26 8.52
C LEU A 757 -22.32 -23.82 7.29
N GLY A 758 -22.16 -25.11 6.99
CA GLY A 758 -22.87 -25.80 5.91
C GLY A 758 -24.38 -25.82 6.12
N LEU A 759 -24.86 -26.06 7.34
CA LEU A 759 -26.28 -25.96 7.70
C LEU A 759 -26.80 -24.53 7.55
N GLN A 760 -25.98 -23.51 7.84
CA GLN A 760 -26.34 -22.11 7.58
C GLN A 760 -26.47 -21.84 6.06
N PHE A 761 -25.56 -22.37 5.23
CA PHE A 761 -25.66 -22.26 3.77
C PHE A 761 -26.87 -23.00 3.20
N ALA A 762 -27.24 -24.15 3.77
CA ALA A 762 -28.43 -24.89 3.37
C ALA A 762 -29.74 -24.12 3.60
N LYS A 763 -29.75 -23.01 4.35
CA LYS A 763 -30.92 -22.11 4.42
C LYS A 763 -31.20 -21.43 3.08
N ASN A 764 -30.21 -21.28 2.21
CA ASN A 764 -30.42 -20.85 0.83
C ASN A 764 -31.03 -22.01 0.02
N ASP A 765 -32.18 -21.77 -0.62
CA ASP A 765 -32.94 -22.75 -1.41
C ASP A 765 -32.14 -23.39 -2.56
N LEU A 766 -31.05 -22.76 -2.96
CA LEU A 766 -30.19 -23.19 -4.05
C LEU A 766 -29.04 -24.11 -3.61
N VAL A 767 -28.92 -24.39 -2.31
CA VAL A 767 -27.84 -25.21 -1.74
C VAL A 767 -28.36 -26.57 -1.28
N ASP A 768 -27.78 -27.63 -1.83
CA ASP A 768 -27.95 -29.01 -1.39
C ASP A 768 -26.72 -29.43 -0.56
N LEU A 769 -26.95 -29.91 0.67
CA LEU A 769 -25.91 -30.25 1.64
C LEU A 769 -25.76 -31.76 1.80
N GLN A 770 -24.55 -32.26 1.60
CA GLN A 770 -24.18 -33.64 1.90
C GLN A 770 -23.09 -33.65 2.98
N ILE A 771 -23.37 -34.30 4.11
CA ILE A 771 -22.43 -34.45 5.22
C ILE A 771 -21.93 -35.89 5.23
N LEU A 772 -20.61 -36.06 5.06
CA LEU A 772 -19.90 -37.33 5.12
C LEU A 772 -19.39 -37.55 6.55
N ASP A 773 -19.97 -38.50 7.25
CA ASP A 773 -19.58 -38.88 8.61
C ASP A 773 -18.51 -39.98 8.55
N ALA A 774 -17.25 -39.62 8.84
CA ALA A 774 -16.11 -40.53 8.80
C ALA A 774 -15.79 -41.17 10.17
N ARG A 775 -16.67 -41.02 11.18
CA ARG A 775 -16.42 -41.50 12.55
C ARG A 775 -16.41 -43.03 12.69
N THR A 776 -17.24 -43.72 11.91
CA THR A 776 -17.49 -45.17 11.97
C THR A 776 -16.27 -46.05 11.69
N ALA A 777 -15.15 -45.48 11.25
CA ALA A 777 -13.89 -46.18 11.08
C ALA A 777 -13.03 -46.28 12.37
N LEU A 778 -13.48 -45.71 13.50
CA LEU A 778 -12.75 -45.74 14.78
C LEU A 778 -13.41 -46.61 15.86
N ASP A 779 -14.63 -47.11 15.62
CA ASP A 779 -15.39 -47.92 16.60
C ASP A 779 -15.17 -49.44 16.43
N ASN A 780 -14.37 -49.89 15.47
CA ASN A 780 -14.02 -51.32 15.32
C ASN A 780 -12.71 -51.65 16.06
N ASP A 781 -12.87 -52.13 17.29
CA ASP A 781 -12.09 -53.14 18.03
C ASP A 781 -10.55 -53.06 18.22
N ASP A 782 -9.79 -52.11 17.65
CA ASP A 782 -8.30 -52.10 17.81
C ASP A 782 -7.75 -51.17 18.92
N TYR A 783 -8.60 -50.50 19.72
CA TYR A 783 -8.11 -49.57 20.77
C TYR A 783 -8.03 -50.15 22.19
N ASP A 784 -8.66 -51.29 22.46
CA ASP A 784 -8.59 -51.93 23.78
C ASP A 784 -7.38 -52.88 23.94
N GLU A 785 -6.67 -53.23 22.86
CA GLU A 785 -5.48 -54.11 22.92
C GLU A 785 -4.12 -53.37 22.95
N MET A 786 -4.08 -52.04 22.82
CA MET A 786 -2.85 -51.23 22.96
C MET A 786 -2.75 -50.45 24.28
N ILE A 787 -3.47 -50.89 25.31
CA ILE A 787 -3.27 -50.41 26.68
C ILE A 787 -2.20 -51.29 27.34
N ASP A 788 -0.97 -51.17 26.87
CA ASP A 788 0.20 -51.49 27.69
C ASP A 788 1.38 -50.59 27.24
N ASP A 789 1.94 -49.92 28.25
CA ASP A 789 3.13 -49.05 28.29
C ASP A 789 3.07 -47.56 27.84
N GLU A 790 3.22 -46.71 28.86
CA GLU A 790 3.88 -45.39 28.90
C GLU A 790 3.42 -44.25 27.95
N SER A 791 2.25 -43.65 28.22
CA SER A 791 1.92 -42.28 27.78
C SER A 791 1.28 -41.43 28.91
N PRO A 792 1.38 -40.08 28.88
CA PRO A 792 0.92 -39.23 29.97
C PRO A 792 -0.62 -39.07 29.96
N LYS A 793 -1.28 -39.78 30.88
CA LYS A 793 -2.75 -39.93 31.02
C LYS A 793 -3.55 -38.61 31.06
N ASP A 794 -2.96 -37.50 31.50
CA ASP A 794 -3.68 -36.24 31.70
C ASP A 794 -3.99 -35.48 30.38
N ALA A 795 -3.12 -35.59 29.37
CA ALA A 795 -3.32 -34.92 28.07
C ALA A 795 -4.32 -35.68 27.19
N GLU A 796 -4.33 -37.02 27.27
CA GLU A 796 -5.24 -37.91 26.57
C GLU A 796 -6.68 -37.79 27.13
N ALA A 797 -6.84 -37.71 28.46
CA ALA A 797 -8.14 -37.52 29.10
C ALA A 797 -8.83 -36.20 28.67
N GLY A 798 -8.08 -35.10 28.55
CA GLY A 798 -8.58 -33.83 28.04
C GLY A 798 -8.99 -33.87 26.56
N LEU A 799 -8.23 -34.59 25.72
CA LEU A 799 -8.56 -34.81 24.31
C LEU A 799 -9.83 -35.66 24.14
N HIS A 800 -9.98 -36.74 24.92
CA HIS A 800 -11.17 -37.58 24.92
C HIS A 800 -12.43 -36.82 25.38
N GLY A 801 -12.31 -35.95 26.38
CA GLY A 801 -13.41 -35.09 26.84
C GLY A 801 -13.86 -34.09 25.76
N ALA A 802 -12.92 -33.43 25.09
CA ALA A 802 -13.22 -32.49 24.01
C ALA A 802 -13.89 -33.18 22.80
N ARG A 803 -13.45 -34.39 22.45
CA ARG A 803 -14.04 -35.18 21.36
C ARG A 803 -15.46 -35.65 21.68
N ARG A 804 -15.70 -36.16 22.90
CA ARG A 804 -17.06 -36.53 23.35
C ARG A 804 -18.02 -35.34 23.27
N HIS A 805 -17.56 -34.14 23.63
CA HIS A 805 -18.37 -32.93 23.51
C HIS A 805 -18.73 -32.61 22.05
N THR A 806 -17.75 -32.60 21.14
CA THR A 806 -18.02 -32.33 19.72
C THR A 806 -18.91 -33.38 19.07
N ASP A 807 -18.75 -34.65 19.46
CA ASP A 807 -19.57 -35.76 18.94
C ASP A 807 -21.02 -35.67 19.43
N GLN A 808 -21.22 -35.30 20.69
CA GLN A 808 -22.55 -35.03 21.26
C GLN A 808 -23.23 -33.85 20.54
N GLU A 809 -22.52 -32.74 20.34
CA GLU A 809 -23.04 -31.58 19.60
C GLU A 809 -23.40 -31.94 18.15
N PHE A 810 -22.57 -32.76 17.47
CA PHE A 810 -22.88 -33.22 16.13
C PHE A 810 -24.13 -34.11 16.07
N GLN A 811 -24.31 -35.03 17.03
CA GLN A 811 -25.53 -35.84 17.13
C GLN A 811 -26.77 -35.00 17.41
N LEU A 812 -26.64 -33.95 18.23
CA LEU A 812 -27.72 -32.98 18.44
C LEU A 812 -28.06 -32.22 17.15
N LEU A 813 -27.08 -31.82 16.35
CA LEU A 813 -27.30 -31.18 15.05
C LEU A 813 -27.98 -32.13 14.04
N ARG A 814 -27.60 -33.41 14.02
CA ARG A 814 -28.21 -34.43 13.14
C ARG A 814 -29.70 -34.67 13.47
N THR A 815 -30.07 -34.54 14.74
CA THR A 815 -31.45 -34.79 15.21
C THR A 815 -32.34 -33.54 15.20
N ARG A 816 -31.77 -32.32 15.21
CA ARG A 816 -32.50 -31.04 15.31
C ARG A 816 -32.45 -30.20 14.02
N ILE A 817 -32.58 -30.83 12.86
CA ILE A 817 -32.60 -30.10 11.59
C ILE A 817 -33.96 -29.44 11.39
N PRO A 818 -34.03 -28.14 11.06
CA PRO A 818 -35.30 -27.48 10.78
C PRO A 818 -36.03 -28.15 9.59
N ASP A 819 -37.35 -28.33 9.70
CA ASP A 819 -38.19 -28.98 8.68
C ASP A 819 -38.02 -28.35 7.28
N ALA A 820 -37.75 -27.04 7.21
CA ALA A 820 -37.54 -26.30 5.97
C ALA A 820 -36.23 -26.68 5.22
N VAL A 821 -35.24 -27.22 5.92
CA VAL A 821 -33.90 -27.54 5.38
C VAL A 821 -33.70 -29.05 5.24
N GLN A 822 -34.45 -29.84 6.01
CA GLN A 822 -34.41 -31.31 6.04
C GLN A 822 -34.42 -32.01 4.66
N PRO A 823 -35.23 -31.62 3.64
CA PRO A 823 -35.23 -32.31 2.35
C PRO A 823 -33.94 -32.12 1.53
N ARG A 824 -33.07 -31.18 1.93
CA ARG A 824 -31.84 -30.80 1.20
C ARG A 824 -30.57 -31.17 1.95
N VAL A 825 -30.69 -31.77 3.14
CA VAL A 825 -29.55 -32.23 3.94
C VAL A 825 -29.54 -33.76 3.94
N SER A 826 -28.44 -34.34 3.47
CA SER A 826 -28.21 -35.78 3.50
C SER A 826 -27.01 -36.11 4.39
N PHE A 827 -27.15 -37.14 5.22
CA PHE A 827 -26.04 -37.71 6.00
C PHE A 827 -25.65 -39.03 5.35
N THR A 828 -24.36 -39.21 5.12
CA THR A 828 -23.80 -40.47 4.62
C THR A 828 -22.77 -40.95 5.64
N ASP A 829 -23.07 -42.05 6.32
CA ASP A 829 -22.14 -42.71 7.23
C ASP A 829 -21.14 -43.53 6.40
N LEU A 830 -19.84 -43.33 6.62
CA LEU A 830 -18.78 -44.01 5.86
C LEU A 830 -18.32 -45.27 6.58
N GLU A 831 -18.62 -46.43 6.01
CA GLU A 831 -18.13 -47.71 6.52
C GLU A 831 -16.72 -48.03 5.98
N PRO A 832 -15.76 -48.46 6.83
CA PRO A 832 -14.43 -48.82 6.38
C PRO A 832 -14.43 -50.12 5.58
N ALA A 833 -13.92 -50.08 4.34
CA ALA A 833 -13.62 -51.29 3.57
C ALA A 833 -12.19 -51.77 3.88
N GLY A 834 -12.02 -52.56 4.95
CA GLY A 834 -10.72 -53.14 5.38
C GLY A 834 -9.86 -52.22 6.27
N HIS A 835 -8.54 -52.46 6.35
CA HIS A 835 -7.57 -51.72 7.19
C HIS A 835 -7.19 -50.33 6.61
N GLN A 836 -8.15 -49.53 6.16
CA GLN A 836 -7.88 -48.19 5.63
C GLN A 836 -7.92 -47.14 6.74
N SER A 837 -6.95 -46.21 6.74
CA SER A 837 -6.95 -45.08 7.68
C SER A 837 -8.15 -44.16 7.41
N VAL A 838 -8.73 -43.60 8.48
CA VAL A 838 -9.84 -42.61 8.43
C VAL A 838 -9.55 -41.48 7.44
N PHE A 839 -8.28 -41.05 7.40
CA PHE A 839 -7.78 -40.05 6.48
C PHE A 839 -7.92 -40.48 5.00
N GLY A 840 -7.48 -41.70 4.66
CA GLY A 840 -7.60 -42.25 3.31
C GLY A 840 -9.04 -42.51 2.89
N LEU A 841 -9.88 -42.97 3.81
CA LEU A 841 -11.32 -43.18 3.59
C LEU A 841 -12.02 -41.85 3.24
N SER A 842 -11.73 -40.79 4.00
CA SER A 842 -12.31 -39.46 3.80
C SER A 842 -11.95 -38.87 2.43
N VAL A 843 -10.67 -38.97 2.04
CA VAL A 843 -10.20 -38.49 0.72
C VAL A 843 -10.89 -39.26 -0.40
N ARG A 844 -10.98 -40.59 -0.29
CA ARG A 844 -11.65 -41.42 -1.30
C ARG A 844 -13.14 -41.10 -1.42
N ALA A 845 -13.85 -41.01 -0.30
CA ALA A 845 -15.28 -40.71 -0.27
C ALA A 845 -15.60 -39.34 -0.91
N VAL A 846 -14.78 -38.33 -0.63
CA VAL A 846 -14.91 -37.01 -1.29
C VAL A 846 -14.69 -37.12 -2.80
N LEU A 847 -13.65 -37.82 -3.24
CA LEU A 847 -13.37 -38.00 -4.66
C LEU A 847 -14.46 -38.81 -5.39
N GLU A 848 -15.06 -39.80 -4.73
CA GLU A 848 -16.23 -40.54 -5.25
C GLU A 848 -17.47 -39.65 -5.32
N ALA A 849 -17.70 -38.80 -4.31
CA ALA A 849 -18.82 -37.85 -4.30
C ALA A 849 -18.69 -36.77 -5.38
N ILE A 850 -17.46 -36.28 -5.65
CA ILE A 850 -17.17 -35.35 -6.75
C ILE A 850 -17.40 -36.00 -8.12
N ALA A 851 -17.07 -37.29 -8.27
CA ALA A 851 -17.20 -38.01 -9.54
C ALA A 851 -18.66 -38.26 -9.96
N GLN A 852 -19.64 -38.06 -9.07
CA GLN A 852 -21.05 -38.21 -9.39
C GLN A 852 -21.52 -37.07 -10.30
N PRO A 853 -22.12 -37.37 -11.49
CA PRO A 853 -22.55 -36.35 -12.42
C PRO A 853 -23.66 -35.49 -11.80
N SER A 854 -23.39 -34.19 -11.68
CA SER A 854 -24.31 -33.20 -11.13
C SER A 854 -24.33 -31.96 -12.02
N ALA A 855 -25.51 -31.36 -12.20
CA ALA A 855 -25.65 -30.06 -12.86
C ALA A 855 -25.37 -28.88 -11.90
N ALA A 856 -25.16 -29.16 -10.61
CA ALA A 856 -24.83 -28.17 -9.59
C ALA A 856 -23.31 -28.07 -9.39
N GLU A 857 -22.82 -26.86 -9.15
CA GLU A 857 -21.41 -26.60 -8.85
C GLU A 857 -21.06 -27.20 -7.48
N THR A 858 -19.98 -27.99 -7.42
CA THR A 858 -19.62 -28.75 -6.22
C THR A 858 -18.57 -28.01 -5.41
N ILE A 859 -18.85 -27.77 -4.12
CA ILE A 859 -17.91 -27.16 -3.17
C ILE A 859 -17.67 -28.17 -2.05
N VAL A 860 -16.40 -28.50 -1.80
CA VAL A 860 -16.00 -29.36 -0.69
C VAL A 860 -15.57 -28.49 0.48
N MET A 861 -16.12 -28.73 1.67
CA MET A 861 -15.77 -28.03 2.90
C MET A 861 -15.06 -28.96 3.89
N VAL A 862 -13.92 -28.50 4.40
CA VAL A 862 -13.04 -29.30 5.27
C VAL A 862 -12.50 -28.46 6.42
N GLY A 863 -12.46 -29.03 7.62
CA GLY A 863 -11.74 -28.44 8.74
C GLY A 863 -10.22 -28.51 8.55
N ARG A 864 -9.52 -27.42 8.86
CA ARG A 864 -8.05 -27.32 8.72
C ARG A 864 -7.30 -28.39 9.51
N ARG A 865 -7.84 -28.89 10.62
CA ARG A 865 -7.17 -29.85 11.51
C ARG A 865 -7.92 -31.16 11.59
N THR A 866 -7.19 -32.27 11.41
CA THR A 866 -7.69 -33.62 11.65
C THR A 866 -7.30 -34.08 13.07
N TYR A 867 -8.22 -34.79 13.75
CA TYR A 867 -7.98 -35.32 15.10
C TYR A 867 -6.77 -36.28 15.17
N SER A 868 -6.48 -37.04 14.10
CA SER A 868 -5.33 -37.96 14.05
C SER A 868 -3.96 -37.25 14.14
N HIS A 869 -3.88 -35.97 13.77
CA HIS A 869 -2.62 -35.19 13.81
C HIS A 869 -2.28 -34.68 15.23
N ALA A 870 -3.21 -34.80 16.18
CA ALA A 870 -2.97 -34.49 17.59
C ALA A 870 -2.29 -35.65 18.34
N LEU A 871 -2.53 -36.90 17.92
CA LEU A 871 -1.88 -38.12 18.45
C LEU A 871 -0.42 -38.26 17.97
N ASP A 872 -0.13 -37.89 16.72
CA ASP A 872 1.25 -37.89 16.15
C ASP A 872 2.23 -36.89 16.83
N ARG A 873 1.76 -36.06 17.77
CA ARG A 873 2.59 -35.10 18.53
C ARG A 873 2.84 -35.49 19.98
N ILE A 874 2.33 -36.63 20.44
CA ILE A 874 2.76 -37.21 21.72
C ILE A 874 4.18 -37.75 21.47
N PRO A 875 5.22 -37.23 22.15
CA PRO A 875 6.57 -37.72 21.93
C PRO A 875 6.64 -39.17 22.39
N SER A 876 6.72 -40.11 21.46
CA SER A 876 7.06 -41.50 21.78
C SER A 876 8.48 -41.53 22.34
N SER A 877 8.65 -42.16 23.50
CA SER A 877 9.88 -42.30 24.25
C SER A 877 10.87 -43.29 23.63
N SER A 878 11.02 -43.31 22.29
CA SER A 878 12.09 -44.08 21.64
C SER A 878 13.14 -43.15 21.03
N GLY A 879 14.31 -43.13 21.67
CA GLY A 879 15.45 -42.35 21.22
C GLY A 879 16.01 -42.90 19.91
N ALA A 880 15.89 -42.12 18.83
CA ALA A 880 16.82 -42.17 17.70
C ALA A 880 16.79 -40.85 16.92
N GLY A 881 17.86 -40.05 17.06
CA GLY A 881 18.32 -39.10 16.04
C GLY A 881 17.53 -37.81 15.83
N LYS A 882 17.73 -36.81 16.71
CA LYS A 882 17.56 -35.39 16.32
C LYS A 882 18.68 -35.02 15.34
N ALA A 883 18.43 -35.17 14.04
CA ALA A 883 19.17 -34.47 13.01
C ALA A 883 18.47 -33.12 12.75
N ALA A 884 19.20 -32.03 13.00
CA ALA A 884 18.77 -30.68 12.71
C ALA A 884 18.48 -30.52 11.21
N ALA A 885 17.22 -30.22 10.87
CA ALA A 885 16.82 -29.85 9.51
C ALA A 885 17.18 -28.37 9.26
N VAL A 886 18.43 -28.14 8.87
CA VAL A 886 18.83 -26.95 8.10
C VAL A 886 18.78 -27.34 6.63
N GLY A 887 17.86 -26.73 5.87
CA GLY A 887 17.86 -26.71 4.41
C GLY A 887 17.06 -27.83 3.72
N GLY A 888 15.97 -27.44 3.06
CA GLY A 888 15.27 -28.26 2.05
C GLY A 888 13.93 -28.87 2.47
N GLY A 889 12.96 -28.05 2.88
CA GLY A 889 11.57 -28.51 3.04
C GLY A 889 10.96 -28.85 1.67
N SER A 890 10.43 -30.06 1.52
CA SER A 890 9.66 -30.47 0.34
C SER A 890 8.42 -29.56 0.18
N ARG A 891 8.00 -29.30 -1.07
CA ARG A 891 6.76 -28.55 -1.41
C ARG A 891 5.55 -29.03 -0.60
N ASP A 892 5.50 -30.34 -0.31
CA ASP A 892 4.39 -30.99 0.39
C ASP A 892 4.33 -30.65 1.90
N ASP A 893 5.46 -30.41 2.56
CA ASP A 893 5.50 -30.15 4.01
C ASP A 893 5.05 -28.72 4.35
N GLU A 894 5.38 -27.76 3.49
CA GLU A 894 5.06 -26.35 3.68
C GLU A 894 3.57 -26.09 3.42
N PHE A 895 3.03 -26.62 2.32
CA PHE A 895 1.61 -26.52 1.96
C PHE A 895 0.70 -27.22 2.99
N ARG A 896 1.16 -28.36 3.52
CA ARG A 896 0.54 -29.09 4.64
C ARG A 896 0.49 -28.27 5.93
N GLY A 897 1.45 -27.38 6.15
CA GLY A 897 1.44 -26.41 7.26
C GLY A 897 0.39 -25.30 7.09
N VAL A 898 0.10 -24.87 5.85
CA VAL A 898 -0.84 -23.79 5.56
C VAL A 898 -2.30 -24.26 5.66
N LEU A 899 -2.73 -25.18 4.78
CA LEU A 899 -4.14 -25.60 4.66
C LEU A 899 -4.51 -26.80 5.55
N GLY A 900 -3.51 -27.50 6.08
CA GLY A 900 -3.71 -28.72 6.86
C GLY A 900 -3.68 -29.99 6.00
N PRO A 901 -3.51 -31.17 6.64
CA PRO A 901 -3.17 -32.40 5.93
C PRO A 901 -4.25 -32.85 4.94
N LEU A 902 -5.53 -32.82 5.34
CA LEU A 902 -6.62 -33.33 4.51
C LEU A 902 -6.88 -32.43 3.29
N ALA A 903 -6.93 -31.12 3.52
CA ALA A 903 -7.05 -30.14 2.46
C ALA A 903 -5.89 -30.23 1.45
N THR A 904 -4.64 -30.35 1.92
CA THR A 904 -3.47 -30.50 1.05
C THR A 904 -3.54 -31.74 0.16
N THR A 905 -3.93 -32.89 0.71
CA THR A 905 -4.08 -34.13 -0.08
C THR A 905 -5.24 -34.03 -1.07
N LEU A 906 -6.36 -33.40 -0.70
CA LEU A 906 -7.48 -33.17 -1.60
C LEU A 906 -7.11 -32.23 -2.75
N VAL A 907 -6.45 -31.09 -2.47
CA VAL A 907 -5.98 -30.16 -3.51
C VAL A 907 -5.13 -30.90 -4.54
N LYS A 908 -4.17 -31.71 -4.09
CA LYS A 908 -3.33 -32.51 -4.98
C LYS A 908 -4.14 -33.51 -5.81
N ALA A 909 -5.01 -34.29 -5.17
CA ALA A 909 -5.81 -35.30 -5.88
C ALA A 909 -6.81 -34.68 -6.87
N MET A 910 -7.41 -33.54 -6.52
CA MET A 910 -8.33 -32.79 -7.38
C MET A 910 -7.59 -32.16 -8.56
N HIS A 911 -6.38 -31.66 -8.33
CA HIS A 911 -5.52 -31.10 -9.38
C HIS A 911 -5.03 -32.16 -10.36
N GLU A 912 -4.58 -33.31 -9.86
CA GLU A 912 -4.18 -34.47 -10.69
C GLU A 912 -5.35 -35.01 -11.54
N ARG A 913 -6.58 -34.94 -11.01
CA ARG A 913 -7.79 -35.41 -11.70
C ARG A 913 -8.51 -34.32 -12.51
N GLN A 914 -8.01 -33.08 -12.52
CA GLN A 914 -8.67 -31.92 -13.15
C GLN A 914 -10.16 -31.79 -12.78
N SER A 915 -10.46 -31.95 -11.50
CA SER A 915 -11.85 -31.96 -11.00
C SER A 915 -12.45 -30.56 -10.99
N ASN A 916 -13.70 -30.43 -11.44
CA ASN A 916 -14.44 -29.16 -11.47
C ASN A 916 -15.15 -28.88 -10.12
N ALA A 917 -14.39 -28.86 -9.02
CA ALA A 917 -14.92 -28.62 -7.68
C ALA A 917 -14.05 -27.64 -6.90
N GLY A 918 -14.68 -26.74 -6.15
CA GLY A 918 -14.00 -25.79 -5.26
C GLY A 918 -13.72 -26.40 -3.88
N LEU A 919 -12.75 -25.85 -3.16
CA LEU A 919 -12.39 -26.28 -1.80
C LEU A 919 -12.46 -25.12 -0.81
N LEU A 920 -13.19 -25.32 0.28
CA LEU A 920 -13.34 -24.38 1.38
C LEU A 920 -12.72 -24.95 2.65
N VAL A 921 -11.61 -24.37 3.10
CA VAL A 921 -10.89 -24.77 4.30
C VAL A 921 -11.28 -23.85 5.46
N VAL A 922 -11.80 -24.40 6.55
CA VAL A 922 -12.29 -23.62 7.69
C VAL A 922 -11.51 -23.89 8.98
N GLN A 923 -11.42 -22.87 9.83
CA GLN A 923 -10.80 -22.90 11.15
C GLN A 923 -11.72 -22.23 12.18
N ALA A 924 -12.02 -22.96 13.25
CA ALA A 924 -12.81 -22.46 14.36
C ALA A 924 -12.01 -21.53 15.29
N ARG A 925 -12.68 -20.50 15.82
CA ARG A 925 -12.18 -19.68 16.93
C ARG A 925 -12.11 -20.54 18.20
N ARG A 926 -11.10 -20.31 19.04
CA ARG A 926 -11.01 -20.88 20.40
C ARG A 926 -11.31 -19.81 21.43
N ASP A 927 -12.23 -20.09 22.34
CA ASP A 927 -12.47 -19.19 23.47
C ASP A 927 -11.33 -19.26 24.48
N PRO A 928 -10.91 -18.10 25.03
CA PRO A 928 -9.75 -18.01 25.93
C PRO A 928 -9.93 -18.75 27.27
N GLY A 929 -11.11 -19.31 27.56
CA GLY A 929 -11.39 -20.08 28.78
C GLY A 929 -11.24 -21.61 28.66
N ALA A 930 -11.10 -22.17 27.46
CA ALA A 930 -11.01 -23.63 27.25
C ALA A 930 -9.58 -24.18 27.35
N ASN A 931 -8.79 -23.67 28.30
CA ASN A 931 -7.53 -24.30 28.72
C ASN A 931 -7.86 -25.39 29.74
N VAL A 932 -8.23 -26.58 29.26
CA VAL A 932 -8.03 -27.80 30.04
C VAL A 932 -6.53 -28.13 29.95
N ALA A 933 -5.95 -28.33 31.13
CA ALA A 933 -4.54 -28.59 31.45
C ALA A 933 -3.70 -29.26 30.34
N GLY A 934 -2.49 -28.72 30.05
CA GLY A 934 -1.47 -29.52 29.37
C GLY A 934 -0.47 -28.84 28.41
N GLN A 935 -0.28 -27.52 28.40
CA GLN A 935 0.87 -26.92 27.70
C GLN A 935 1.60 -25.90 28.57
N PRO A 936 2.92 -26.07 28.84
CA PRO A 936 3.69 -25.06 29.55
C PRO A 936 3.84 -23.84 28.64
N ALA A 937 3.53 -22.67 29.19
CA ALA A 937 3.83 -21.39 28.58
C ALA A 937 5.36 -21.25 28.46
N ALA A 938 5.89 -21.27 27.24
CA ALA A 938 7.25 -20.82 26.97
C ALA A 938 7.23 -19.31 26.72
N ALA A 939 8.05 -18.60 27.50
CA ALA A 939 8.26 -17.16 27.52
C ALA A 939 8.77 -16.59 26.19
#